data_AF-A0A1A9MXF7-F1
#
_entry.id   AF-A0A1A9MXF7-F1
#
_cell.length_a   1.000
_cell.length_b   1.000
_cell.length_c   1.000
_cell.angle_alpha   90.00
_cell.angle_beta   90.00
_cell.angle_gamma   90.00
#
_symmetry.space_group_name_H-M   'P 1'
#
loop_
_entity.id
_entity.type
_entity.pdbx_description
1 polymer ?
#
loop_
_entity_poly.entity_id
_entity_poly.type
_entity_poly.pdbx_seq_one_letter_code
_entity_poly.pdbx_strand_id
1 'polypeptide(L)'
;MFDSLKRFIKKWRASRDSGHQLDALLAIANKSAPYADRSEWLIELAHWIRRGRAVQPSDTDDAQADSRSMPAHTRIRYLLHVLDRNPAWKANVAGILRALLRESDGLSLLCDAGMPVHSGFFGALFERLDASLIPPAPNRRDLTAIVTLMFSSERDAEWIGALPTDLLIRIRALLDYEPDEDEQRDSTPFSLDLLAALHNLTCQISSTGLSQTVRSRLGGADTDDTSDASDVRVAMEKQPFYRLTRAMLAVEAEHQAVAAGAPQDKLLHEVNYLRLLLDECRRATDKVFAHLYRNGVSVDIVFQVERMRMRIVRAEHLLNAWMAQDDPHAGARLTAELVNANHASQSVAHLMRSNFSLLARKVVEYSADTGEHYIARDRAEYLKMLRMAAGGGLVTVVTVCVKFAITGAHLQAMAEGLLAGFNYAASFLLMHFLHFSLATKQPAMTAPTLARELDGTGTPAGVDSFVSSVTALMRTQAAAVLGNVLLVFPVCLGVQLLWHALFNADIISPDKAHATLKSFSLLGPTPFYAALTGVLLWSSSLIAGWADNWFVLHRVADALAYNRRLRMTLGVRGAARLAKACRSNVAGVVGNITLGLMLGLVPAILTAFAFSFEVRHVTLSAGSIGIALGVLGEHALELPELWWAVAGVGSMAILNVAVSFALAFYMAVKSRDLRRNAVRSLRGAIWQRVLRHPLELVWPAKAAREGQ
;
A
#
# COMPACT_ATOMS: atom_id res chain seq x y z
N MET A 1 24.24 -21.70 1.65
CA MET A 1 23.37 -20.53 1.39
C MET A 1 23.65 -19.88 0.03
N PHE A 2 24.91 -19.64 -0.35
CA PHE A 2 25.29 -19.01 -1.63
C PHE A 2 24.90 -19.79 -2.90
N ASP A 3 24.95 -21.14 -2.89
CA ASP A 3 24.51 -21.95 -4.05
C ASP A 3 22.99 -21.90 -4.28
N SER A 4 22.20 -21.75 -3.22
CA SER A 4 20.74 -21.55 -3.32
C SER A 4 20.43 -20.19 -3.93
N LEU A 5 21.17 -19.14 -3.57
CA LEU A 5 21.02 -17.80 -4.11
C LEU A 5 21.44 -17.74 -5.59
N LYS A 6 22.56 -18.36 -5.96
CA LYS A 6 23.01 -18.48 -7.37
C LYS A 6 22.01 -19.27 -8.21
N ARG A 7 21.46 -20.38 -7.71
CA ARG A 7 20.38 -21.14 -8.38
C ARG A 7 19.10 -20.33 -8.51
N PHE A 8 18.72 -19.56 -7.49
CA PHE A 8 17.57 -18.65 -7.54
C PHE A 8 17.77 -17.58 -8.63
N ILE A 9 18.93 -16.91 -8.66
CA ILE A 9 19.26 -15.91 -9.68
C ILE A 9 19.27 -16.53 -11.09
N LYS A 10 19.84 -17.74 -11.25
CA LYS A 10 19.84 -18.46 -12.54
C LYS A 10 18.43 -18.83 -12.99
N LYS A 11 17.61 -19.40 -12.10
CA LYS A 11 16.19 -19.70 -12.38
C LYS A 11 15.38 -18.44 -12.64
N TRP A 12 15.66 -17.34 -11.94
CA TRP A 12 15.01 -16.05 -12.14
C TRP A 12 15.31 -15.48 -13.52
N ARG A 13 16.56 -15.55 -13.97
CA ARG A 13 16.93 -15.20 -15.34
C ARG A 13 16.26 -16.12 -16.35
N ALA A 14 16.30 -17.45 -16.14
CA ALA A 14 15.67 -18.42 -17.03
C ALA A 14 14.13 -18.29 -17.10
N SER A 15 13.48 -17.83 -16.02
CA SER A 15 12.04 -17.60 -15.95
C SER A 15 11.54 -16.50 -16.90
N ARG A 16 12.44 -15.66 -17.42
CA ARG A 16 12.10 -14.66 -18.44
C ARG A 16 11.65 -15.33 -19.74
N ASP A 17 12.21 -16.50 -20.08
CA ASP A 17 12.03 -17.15 -21.38
C ASP A 17 11.27 -18.49 -21.29
N SER A 18 11.05 -19.03 -20.09
CA SER A 18 10.30 -20.27 -19.89
C SER A 18 8.80 -20.06 -19.99
N GLY A 19 8.09 -20.99 -20.63
CA GLY A 19 6.65 -21.15 -20.43
C GLY A 19 6.10 -22.31 -21.25
N HIS A 20 4.86 -22.68 -20.97
CA HIS A 20 4.23 -23.89 -21.47
C HIS A 20 4.08 -23.92 -23.00
N GLN A 21 4.14 -25.13 -23.57
CA GLN A 21 3.73 -25.40 -24.95
C GLN A 21 2.21 -25.29 -25.06
N LEU A 22 1.69 -25.03 -26.27
CA LEU A 22 0.25 -24.81 -26.48
C LEU A 22 -0.58 -26.01 -26.03
N ASP A 23 -0.18 -27.21 -26.44
CA ASP A 23 -0.91 -28.45 -26.14
C ASP A 23 -1.01 -28.69 -24.63
N ALA A 24 0.05 -28.37 -23.88
CA ALA A 24 0.04 -28.45 -22.43
C ALA A 24 -0.92 -27.44 -21.78
N LEU A 25 -1.03 -26.21 -22.34
CA LEU A 25 -1.99 -25.21 -21.86
C LEU A 25 -3.43 -25.63 -22.16
N LEU A 26 -3.70 -26.15 -23.35
CA LEU A 26 -5.05 -26.61 -23.72
C LEU A 26 -5.48 -27.85 -22.93
N ALA A 27 -4.56 -28.77 -22.63
CA ALA A 27 -4.84 -29.97 -21.86
C ALA A 27 -5.23 -29.69 -20.40
N ILE A 28 -4.72 -28.61 -19.79
CA ILE A 28 -5.05 -28.21 -18.41
C ILE A 28 -6.24 -27.24 -18.32
N ALA A 29 -6.81 -26.83 -19.46
CA ALA A 29 -7.95 -25.91 -19.49
C ALA A 29 -9.20 -26.60 -18.89
N ASN A 30 -9.71 -26.05 -17.78
CA ASN A 30 -10.89 -26.57 -17.09
C ASN A 30 -11.87 -25.44 -16.77
N LYS A 31 -13.07 -25.47 -17.38
CA LYS A 31 -14.11 -24.45 -17.17
C LYS A 31 -14.65 -24.40 -15.73
N SER A 32 -14.58 -25.52 -15.01
CA SER A 32 -15.07 -25.67 -13.63
C SER A 32 -14.02 -25.37 -12.56
N ALA A 33 -12.81 -24.96 -12.95
CA ALA A 33 -11.77 -24.58 -12.00
C ALA A 33 -12.13 -23.28 -11.24
N PRO A 34 -11.59 -23.06 -10.02
CA PRO A 34 -11.74 -21.79 -9.31
C PRO A 34 -11.35 -20.58 -10.16
N TYR A 35 -11.96 -19.42 -9.90
CA TYR A 35 -11.70 -18.17 -10.63
C TYR A 35 -10.20 -17.87 -10.80
N ALA A 36 -9.41 -17.99 -9.72
CA ALA A 36 -7.98 -17.70 -9.73
C ALA A 36 -7.17 -18.61 -10.68
N ASP A 37 -7.56 -19.88 -10.82
CA ASP A 37 -6.88 -20.83 -11.70
C ASP A 37 -7.24 -20.55 -13.17
N ARG A 38 -8.50 -20.16 -13.43
CA ARG A 38 -8.97 -19.75 -14.76
C ARG A 38 -8.31 -18.46 -15.22
N SER A 39 -8.22 -17.46 -14.34
CA SER A 39 -7.55 -16.19 -14.66
C SER A 39 -6.04 -16.38 -14.86
N GLU A 40 -5.38 -17.22 -14.06
CA GLU A 40 -3.97 -17.59 -14.29
C GLU A 40 -3.77 -18.29 -15.64
N TRP A 41 -4.63 -19.25 -15.99
CA TRP A 41 -4.60 -19.95 -17.27
C TRP A 41 -4.73 -18.96 -18.45
N LEU A 42 -5.67 -18.03 -18.37
CA LEU A 42 -5.87 -17.00 -19.41
C LEU A 42 -4.64 -16.09 -19.55
N ILE A 43 -4.02 -15.71 -18.43
CA ILE A 43 -2.79 -14.92 -18.43
C ILE A 43 -1.64 -15.69 -19.11
N GLU A 44 -1.45 -16.97 -18.81
CA GLU A 44 -0.41 -17.78 -19.48
C GLU A 44 -0.70 -17.99 -20.97
N LEU A 45 -1.97 -18.11 -21.37
CA LEU A 45 -2.38 -18.14 -22.78
C LEU A 45 -2.03 -16.83 -23.49
N ALA A 46 -2.32 -15.67 -22.88
CA ALA A 46 -1.96 -14.36 -23.44
C ALA A 46 -0.43 -14.21 -23.58
N HIS A 47 0.34 -14.65 -22.59
CA HIS A 47 1.80 -14.69 -22.67
C HIS A 47 2.30 -15.66 -23.76
N TRP A 48 1.61 -16.77 -24.00
CA TRP A 48 1.93 -17.66 -25.11
C TRP A 48 1.63 -16.99 -26.45
N ILE A 49 0.50 -16.29 -26.61
CA ILE A 49 0.17 -15.54 -27.85
C ILE A 49 1.23 -14.49 -28.17
N ARG A 50 1.74 -13.79 -27.14
CA ARG A 50 2.75 -12.74 -27.30
C ARG A 50 4.17 -13.25 -27.55
N ARG A 51 4.46 -14.53 -27.25
CA ARG A 51 5.78 -15.14 -27.46
C ARG A 51 6.04 -15.40 -28.96
N GLY A 52 6.35 -14.34 -29.69
CA GLY A 52 7.03 -14.41 -30.99
C GLY A 52 8.52 -14.15 -30.78
N ARG A 53 9.39 -15.09 -31.16
CA ARG A 53 10.79 -14.72 -31.43
C ARG A 53 10.73 -13.64 -32.51
N ALA A 54 11.42 -12.52 -32.31
CA ALA A 54 11.96 -11.81 -33.45
C ALA A 54 12.85 -12.82 -34.17
N VAL A 55 12.32 -13.43 -35.23
CA VAL A 55 13.15 -14.13 -36.21
C VAL A 55 14.12 -13.06 -36.67
N GLN A 56 15.43 -13.31 -36.49
CA GLN A 56 16.45 -12.44 -37.08
C GLN A 56 16.06 -12.22 -38.55
N PRO A 57 16.06 -10.98 -39.06
CA PRO A 57 15.77 -10.76 -40.46
C PRO A 57 16.79 -11.59 -41.24
N SER A 58 16.33 -12.62 -41.92
CA SER A 58 17.12 -13.30 -42.94
C SER A 58 17.22 -12.32 -44.11
N ASP A 59 18.45 -11.95 -44.46
CA ASP A 59 18.82 -11.16 -45.64
C ASP A 59 18.46 -11.91 -46.94
N THR A 60 17.17 -12.09 -47.19
CA THR A 60 16.68 -12.52 -48.50
C THR A 60 15.59 -11.55 -48.90
N ASP A 61 16.01 -10.61 -49.75
CA ASP A 61 15.17 -9.82 -50.64
C ASP A 61 14.06 -10.70 -51.23
N ASP A 62 12.81 -10.29 -51.03
CA ASP A 62 11.86 -10.32 -52.13
C ASP A 62 10.77 -9.26 -51.91
N ALA A 63 10.64 -8.43 -52.93
CA ALA A 63 9.75 -7.30 -53.03
C ALA A 63 8.30 -7.77 -53.26
N GLN A 64 7.57 -7.98 -52.17
CA GLN A 64 6.09 -7.90 -52.14
C GLN A 64 5.66 -7.52 -50.73
N ALA A 65 5.55 -6.21 -50.53
CA ALA A 65 5.09 -5.59 -49.30
C ALA A 65 3.56 -5.69 -49.19
N ASP A 66 3.05 -6.84 -48.78
CA ASP A 66 1.67 -6.98 -48.29
C ASP A 66 1.65 -7.69 -46.92
N SER A 67 1.21 -6.94 -45.90
CA SER A 67 1.07 -7.30 -44.49
C SER A 67 2.38 -7.57 -43.72
N ARG A 68 2.79 -6.61 -42.87
CA ARG A 68 3.70 -6.91 -41.74
C ARG A 68 3.03 -7.94 -40.85
N SER A 69 3.31 -9.24 -41.04
CA SER A 69 2.67 -10.28 -40.24
C SER A 69 3.04 -10.09 -38.77
N MET A 70 2.07 -9.71 -37.95
CA MET A 70 2.28 -9.57 -36.52
C MET A 70 2.36 -10.98 -35.92
N PRO A 71 3.42 -11.36 -35.18
CA PRO A 71 3.57 -12.71 -34.64
C PRO A 71 2.38 -13.20 -33.80
N ALA A 72 1.69 -12.28 -33.13
CA ALA A 72 0.48 -12.56 -32.35
C ALA A 72 -0.67 -13.08 -33.24
N HIS A 73 -0.88 -12.51 -34.42
CA HIS A 73 -1.95 -12.92 -35.35
C HIS A 73 -1.75 -14.37 -35.82
N THR A 74 -0.52 -14.73 -36.19
CA THR A 74 -0.17 -16.11 -36.60
C THR A 74 -0.43 -17.11 -35.49
N ARG A 75 -0.12 -16.74 -34.24
CA ARG A 75 -0.32 -17.61 -33.06
C ARG A 75 -1.78 -17.74 -32.67
N ILE A 76 -2.56 -16.68 -32.78
CA ILE A 76 -4.03 -16.73 -32.62
C ILE A 76 -4.63 -17.65 -33.69
N ARG A 77 -4.21 -17.51 -34.94
CA ARG A 77 -4.67 -18.38 -36.04
C ARG A 77 -4.35 -19.85 -35.76
N TYR A 78 -3.14 -20.13 -35.27
CA TYR A 78 -2.73 -21.48 -34.89
C TYR A 78 -3.54 -22.02 -33.70
N LEU A 79 -3.74 -21.22 -32.65
CA LEU A 79 -4.60 -21.58 -31.51
C LEU A 79 -6.01 -21.97 -31.98
N LEU A 80 -6.66 -21.11 -32.76
CA LEU A 80 -8.01 -21.36 -33.25
C LEU A 80 -8.06 -22.62 -34.13
N HIS A 81 -7.05 -22.87 -34.96
CA HIS A 81 -6.94 -24.08 -35.77
C HIS A 81 -6.81 -25.36 -34.94
N VAL A 82 -6.05 -25.32 -33.83
CA VAL A 82 -5.94 -26.44 -32.90
C VAL A 82 -7.26 -26.69 -32.16
N LEU A 83 -7.96 -25.62 -31.75
CA LEU A 83 -9.27 -25.72 -31.10
C LEU A 83 -10.34 -26.30 -32.04
N ASP A 84 -10.35 -25.90 -33.31
CA ASP A 84 -11.30 -26.43 -34.30
C ASP A 84 -11.11 -27.94 -34.55
N ARG A 85 -9.90 -28.47 -34.34
CA ARG A 85 -9.60 -29.91 -34.43
C ARG A 85 -9.86 -30.67 -33.13
N ASN A 86 -10.08 -29.99 -32.00
CA ASN A 86 -10.26 -30.59 -30.69
C ASN A 86 -11.49 -29.99 -29.98
N PRO A 87 -12.71 -30.47 -30.31
CA PRO A 87 -13.97 -29.89 -29.80
C PRO A 87 -14.05 -29.84 -28.26
N ALA A 88 -13.55 -30.88 -27.57
CA ALA A 88 -13.54 -30.92 -26.11
C ALA A 88 -12.66 -29.82 -25.48
N TRP A 89 -11.53 -29.47 -26.11
CA TRP A 89 -10.70 -28.35 -25.68
C TRP A 89 -11.37 -27.02 -26.01
N LYS A 90 -12.00 -26.91 -27.19
CA LYS A 90 -12.75 -25.73 -27.61
C LYS A 90 -13.88 -25.38 -26.63
N ALA A 91 -14.65 -26.37 -26.20
CA ALA A 91 -15.71 -26.20 -25.19
C ALA A 91 -15.17 -25.70 -23.85
N ASN A 92 -14.06 -26.26 -23.36
CA ASN A 92 -13.44 -25.80 -22.11
C ASN A 92 -12.91 -24.38 -22.22
N VAL A 93 -12.22 -24.04 -23.31
CA VAL A 93 -11.69 -22.69 -23.54
C VAL A 93 -12.81 -21.66 -23.64
N ALA A 94 -13.85 -21.95 -24.43
CA ALA A 94 -15.03 -21.10 -24.56
C ALA A 94 -15.70 -20.85 -23.20
N GLY A 95 -15.93 -21.91 -22.42
CA GLY A 95 -16.50 -21.83 -21.08
C GLY A 95 -15.65 -21.01 -20.09
N ILE A 96 -14.32 -21.15 -20.13
CA ILE A 96 -13.42 -20.31 -19.29
C ILE A 96 -13.56 -18.83 -19.66
N LEU A 97 -13.54 -18.49 -20.95
CA LEU A 97 -13.63 -17.10 -21.40
C LEU A 97 -14.97 -16.48 -21.00
N ARG A 98 -16.09 -17.18 -21.24
CA ARG A 98 -17.43 -16.73 -20.83
C ARG A 98 -17.53 -16.55 -19.32
N ALA A 99 -17.08 -17.54 -18.55
CA ALA A 99 -17.17 -17.47 -17.10
C ALA A 99 -16.31 -16.35 -16.50
N LEU A 100 -15.12 -16.09 -17.05
CA LEU A 100 -14.28 -14.97 -16.62
C LEU A 100 -14.90 -13.62 -16.96
N LEU A 101 -15.53 -13.47 -18.13
CA LEU A 101 -16.25 -12.24 -18.49
C LEU A 101 -17.45 -11.99 -17.57
N ARG A 102 -18.22 -13.04 -17.24
CA ARG A 102 -19.38 -12.96 -16.34
C ARG A 102 -19.00 -12.70 -14.88
N GLU A 103 -17.93 -13.32 -14.39
CA GLU A 103 -17.53 -13.24 -12.98
C GLU A 103 -16.65 -12.01 -12.66
N SER A 104 -16.14 -11.31 -13.67
CA SER A 104 -15.28 -10.14 -13.49
C SER A 104 -16.09 -8.85 -13.59
N ASP A 105 -15.76 -7.86 -12.77
CA ASP A 105 -16.30 -6.52 -12.89
C ASP A 105 -15.78 -5.84 -14.18
N GLY A 106 -16.60 -5.86 -15.23
CA GLY A 106 -16.32 -5.19 -16.50
C GLY A 106 -16.49 -3.66 -16.43
N LEU A 107 -17.30 -3.15 -15.50
CA LEU A 107 -17.48 -1.70 -15.32
C LEU A 107 -16.17 -1.05 -14.89
N SER A 108 -15.36 -1.69 -14.05
CA SER A 108 -14.05 -1.15 -13.67
C SER A 108 -13.13 -0.94 -14.88
N LEU A 109 -13.12 -1.87 -15.84
CA LEU A 109 -12.32 -1.68 -17.06
C LEU A 109 -12.92 -0.59 -17.95
N LEU A 110 -14.24 -0.64 -18.21
CA LEU A 110 -14.91 0.27 -19.14
C LEU A 110 -14.93 1.72 -18.64
N CYS A 111 -15.15 1.91 -17.34
CA CYS A 111 -15.17 3.22 -16.72
C CYS A 111 -13.76 3.64 -16.30
N ASP A 112 -13.09 2.87 -15.44
CA ASP A 112 -11.96 3.34 -14.65
C ASP A 112 -10.58 3.11 -15.29
N ALA A 113 -10.45 2.26 -16.31
CA ALA A 113 -9.16 2.01 -16.96
C ALA A 113 -8.57 3.29 -17.58
N GLY A 114 -7.33 3.63 -17.20
CA GLY A 114 -6.68 4.87 -17.60
C GLY A 114 -7.11 6.11 -16.83
N MET A 115 -8.17 6.03 -16.03
CA MET A 115 -8.66 7.15 -15.23
C MET A 115 -8.05 7.14 -13.82
N PRO A 116 -7.78 8.32 -13.23
CA PRO A 116 -7.44 8.37 -11.82
C PRO A 116 -8.67 8.05 -10.96
N VAL A 117 -8.52 7.07 -10.05
CA VAL A 117 -9.64 6.60 -9.21
C VAL A 117 -9.88 7.53 -8.03
N HIS A 118 -8.80 8.05 -7.43
CA HIS A 118 -8.86 9.00 -6.32
C HIS A 118 -9.17 10.42 -6.76
N SER A 119 -9.82 11.22 -5.91
CA SER A 119 -10.25 12.60 -6.20
C SER A 119 -9.11 13.63 -6.21
N GLY A 120 -7.87 13.21 -5.96
CA GLY A 120 -6.71 14.09 -5.85
C GLY A 120 -5.47 13.54 -6.54
N PHE A 121 -4.63 14.46 -7.01
CA PHE A 121 -3.42 14.19 -7.79
C PHE A 121 -2.42 13.25 -7.08
N PHE A 122 -2.15 13.46 -5.79
CA PHE A 122 -1.20 12.62 -5.05
C PHE A 122 -1.76 11.20 -4.79
N GLY A 123 -3.08 11.06 -4.61
CA GLY A 123 -3.71 9.74 -4.53
C GLY A 123 -3.47 8.95 -5.83
N ALA A 124 -3.63 9.61 -6.98
CA ALA A 124 -3.29 9.00 -8.26
C ALA A 124 -1.79 8.75 -8.42
N LEU A 125 -0.91 9.65 -7.99
CA LEU A 125 0.54 9.42 -8.07
C LEU A 125 1.00 8.22 -7.23
N PHE A 126 0.52 8.12 -5.99
CA PHE A 126 0.79 6.98 -5.12
C PHE A 126 0.21 5.69 -5.72
N GLU A 127 -1.03 5.72 -6.22
CA GLU A 127 -1.64 4.58 -6.91
C GLU A 127 -0.79 4.11 -8.10
N ARG A 128 -0.22 5.03 -8.89
CA ARG A 128 0.66 4.68 -10.03
C ARG A 128 2.03 4.17 -9.59
N LEU A 129 2.61 4.75 -8.55
CA LEU A 129 3.85 4.25 -7.95
C LEU A 129 3.63 2.82 -7.42
N ASP A 130 2.55 2.61 -6.69
CA ASP A 130 2.15 1.32 -6.14
C ASP A 130 1.90 0.29 -7.27
N ALA A 131 1.15 0.67 -8.30
CA ALA A 131 0.91 -0.17 -9.48
C ALA A 131 2.20 -0.48 -10.28
N SER A 132 3.17 0.43 -10.29
CA SER A 132 4.47 0.20 -10.94
C SER A 132 5.38 -0.75 -10.14
N LEU A 133 5.24 -0.76 -8.82
CA LEU A 133 6.03 -1.60 -7.90
C LEU A 133 5.42 -3.00 -7.74
N ILE A 134 4.09 -3.11 -7.76
CA ILE A 134 3.35 -4.33 -7.43
C ILE A 134 2.31 -4.60 -8.50
N PRO A 135 2.47 -5.68 -9.29
CA PRO A 135 1.44 -6.12 -10.23
C PRO A 135 0.14 -6.44 -9.49
N PRO A 136 -1.04 -6.14 -10.07
CA PRO A 136 -2.31 -6.48 -9.46
C PRO A 136 -2.43 -8.00 -9.29
N ALA A 137 -3.18 -8.44 -8.27
CA ALA A 137 -3.36 -9.86 -7.99
C ALA A 137 -4.40 -10.49 -8.95
N PRO A 138 -4.11 -11.64 -9.58
CA PRO A 138 -5.00 -12.27 -10.57
C PRO A 138 -6.27 -12.91 -9.98
N ASN A 139 -6.33 -13.03 -8.65
CA ASN A 139 -7.51 -13.52 -7.94
C ASN A 139 -8.60 -12.43 -7.76
N ARG A 140 -8.31 -11.18 -8.12
CA ARG A 140 -9.29 -10.09 -8.07
C ARG A 140 -10.28 -10.27 -9.22
N ARG A 141 -11.57 -10.26 -8.91
CA ARG A 141 -12.68 -10.25 -9.88
C ARG A 141 -12.81 -8.90 -10.60
N ASP A 142 -11.72 -8.44 -11.19
CA ASP A 142 -11.59 -7.13 -11.81
C ASP A 142 -10.91 -7.31 -13.17
N LEU A 143 -11.63 -6.95 -14.23
CA LEU A 143 -11.17 -7.13 -15.59
C LEU A 143 -9.94 -6.24 -15.88
N THR A 144 -9.81 -5.10 -15.19
CA THR A 144 -8.64 -4.21 -15.27
C THR A 144 -7.37 -4.93 -14.81
N ALA A 145 -7.46 -5.70 -13.72
CA ALA A 145 -6.34 -6.48 -13.20
C ALA A 145 -5.92 -7.59 -14.18
N ILE A 146 -6.88 -8.27 -14.80
CA ILE A 146 -6.61 -9.31 -15.81
C ILE A 146 -5.96 -8.72 -17.06
N VAL A 147 -6.53 -7.64 -17.62
CA VAL A 147 -6.00 -6.94 -18.80
C VAL A 147 -4.57 -6.46 -18.56
N THR A 148 -4.29 -5.91 -17.38
CA THR A 148 -2.93 -5.52 -16.95
C THR A 148 -1.94 -6.68 -17.02
N LEU A 149 -2.32 -7.85 -16.52
CA LEU A 149 -1.44 -9.02 -16.46
C LEU A 149 -1.30 -9.71 -17.82
N MET A 150 -2.33 -9.69 -18.67
CA MET A 150 -2.30 -10.28 -20.01
C MET A 150 -1.44 -9.46 -20.99
N PHE A 151 -1.62 -8.14 -21.00
CA PHE A 151 -1.09 -7.26 -22.04
C PHE A 151 0.01 -6.35 -21.50
N SER A 152 1.15 -6.89 -21.04
CA SER A 152 2.17 -6.10 -20.33
C SER A 152 3.00 -5.08 -21.15
N SER A 153 2.70 -4.86 -22.45
CA SER A 153 3.44 -3.92 -23.32
C SER A 153 2.52 -2.96 -24.07
N GLU A 154 2.94 -1.72 -24.32
CA GLU A 154 2.18 -0.75 -25.13
C GLU A 154 1.92 -1.26 -26.56
N ARG A 155 2.84 -2.08 -27.09
CA ARG A 155 2.68 -2.75 -28.39
C ARG A 155 1.51 -3.73 -28.43
N ASP A 156 0.94 -4.10 -27.28
CA ASP A 156 -0.19 -5.01 -27.24
C ASP A 156 -1.46 -4.37 -27.80
N ALA A 157 -1.66 -3.07 -27.57
CA ALA A 157 -2.78 -2.34 -28.17
C ALA A 157 -2.69 -2.28 -29.70
N GLU A 158 -1.48 -2.12 -30.26
CA GLU A 158 -1.25 -2.03 -31.70
C GLU A 158 -1.71 -3.29 -32.44
N TRP A 159 -1.35 -4.48 -31.96
CA TRP A 159 -1.72 -5.71 -32.66
C TRP A 159 -3.18 -6.11 -32.45
N ILE A 160 -3.78 -5.75 -31.32
CA ILE A 160 -5.21 -5.98 -31.05
C ILE A 160 -6.06 -5.13 -32.00
N GLY A 161 -5.72 -3.83 -32.13
CA GLY A 161 -6.44 -2.92 -33.03
C GLY A 161 -6.30 -3.27 -34.51
N ALA A 162 -5.24 -4.00 -34.88
CA ALA A 162 -4.96 -4.43 -36.24
C ALA A 162 -5.41 -5.87 -36.56
N LEU A 163 -6.28 -6.47 -35.74
CA LEU A 163 -6.75 -7.84 -35.96
C LEU A 163 -7.54 -7.98 -37.28
N PRO A 164 -7.18 -8.93 -38.16
CA PRO A 164 -7.92 -9.22 -39.39
C PRO A 164 -9.37 -9.67 -39.14
N THR A 165 -10.27 -9.33 -40.08
CA THR A 165 -11.70 -9.67 -40.00
C THR A 165 -11.94 -11.19 -39.85
N ASP A 166 -11.15 -12.05 -40.50
CA ASP A 166 -11.25 -13.50 -40.38
C ASP A 166 -11.02 -13.98 -38.94
N LEU A 167 -10.04 -13.40 -38.25
CA LEU A 167 -9.73 -13.74 -36.86
C LEU A 167 -10.79 -13.21 -35.92
N LEU A 168 -11.29 -11.99 -36.12
CA LEU A 168 -12.35 -11.40 -35.29
C LEU A 168 -13.63 -12.23 -35.31
N ILE A 169 -14.05 -12.68 -36.50
CA ILE A 169 -15.22 -13.56 -36.66
C ILE A 169 -14.99 -14.89 -35.92
N ARG A 170 -13.80 -15.51 -36.06
CA ARG A 170 -13.49 -16.78 -35.39
C ARG A 170 -13.38 -16.65 -33.87
N ILE A 171 -12.88 -15.53 -33.36
CA ILE A 171 -12.83 -15.23 -31.92
C ILE A 171 -14.25 -15.09 -31.37
N ARG A 172 -15.13 -14.36 -32.08
CA ARG A 172 -16.55 -14.25 -31.71
C ARG A 172 -17.22 -15.63 -31.70
N ALA A 173 -17.02 -16.43 -32.74
CA ALA A 173 -17.54 -17.79 -32.81
C ALA A 173 -17.00 -18.73 -31.71
N LEU A 174 -15.79 -18.46 -31.16
CA LEU A 174 -15.27 -19.20 -30.01
C LEU A 174 -16.02 -18.82 -28.72
N LEU A 175 -16.34 -17.54 -28.50
CA LEU A 175 -17.11 -17.09 -27.34
C LEU A 175 -18.53 -17.66 -27.37
N ASP A 176 -19.12 -17.83 -28.57
CA ASP A 176 -20.47 -18.34 -28.78
C ASP A 176 -20.55 -19.89 -28.85
N TYR A 177 -19.42 -20.60 -28.68
CA TYR A 177 -19.36 -22.05 -28.87
C TYR A 177 -19.94 -22.84 -27.69
N GLU A 178 -21.03 -23.60 -27.90
CA GLU A 178 -21.70 -24.46 -26.90
C GLU A 178 -21.87 -23.82 -25.51
N PRO A 179 -22.68 -22.75 -25.37
CA PRO A 179 -23.11 -22.27 -24.05
C PRO A 179 -23.95 -23.34 -23.32
N ASP A 180 -23.71 -23.52 -22.02
CA ASP A 180 -24.59 -24.35 -21.17
C ASP A 180 -25.96 -23.63 -21.00
N GLU A 181 -27.05 -24.36 -20.76
CA GLU A 181 -28.41 -23.77 -20.65
C GLU A 181 -28.51 -22.66 -19.58
N ASP A 182 -27.79 -22.81 -18.47
CA ASP A 182 -27.68 -21.78 -17.42
C ASP A 182 -26.83 -20.57 -17.86
N GLU A 183 -25.82 -20.77 -18.72
CA GLU A 183 -25.02 -19.67 -19.29
C GLU A 183 -25.83 -18.82 -20.27
N GLN A 184 -26.79 -19.43 -20.98
CA GLN A 184 -27.68 -18.76 -21.92
C GLN A 184 -28.78 -17.94 -21.24
N ARG A 185 -29.19 -18.31 -20.02
CA ARG A 185 -30.16 -17.54 -19.23
C ARG A 185 -29.54 -16.32 -18.55
N ASP A 186 -28.27 -16.43 -18.14
CA ASP A 186 -27.55 -15.40 -17.38
C ASP A 186 -26.63 -14.52 -18.23
N SER A 187 -26.54 -14.72 -19.55
CA SER A 187 -25.71 -13.87 -20.41
C SER A 187 -26.34 -12.48 -20.54
N THR A 188 -25.85 -11.51 -19.78
CA THR A 188 -26.02 -10.10 -20.16
C THR A 188 -25.23 -9.87 -21.44
N PRO A 189 -25.86 -9.45 -22.54
CA PRO A 189 -25.12 -9.10 -23.75
C PRO A 189 -24.11 -8.00 -23.42
N PHE A 190 -22.90 -8.05 -24.00
CA PHE A 190 -21.86 -7.01 -23.87
C PHE A 190 -22.41 -5.59 -24.12
N SER A 191 -23.48 -5.47 -24.91
CA SER A 191 -24.22 -4.22 -25.13
C SER A 191 -24.84 -3.62 -23.86
N LEU A 192 -25.33 -4.45 -22.93
CA LEU A 192 -25.86 -4.00 -21.64
C LEU A 192 -24.73 -3.52 -20.72
N ASP A 193 -23.57 -4.17 -20.72
CA ASP A 193 -22.41 -3.73 -19.93
C ASP A 193 -21.88 -2.38 -20.41
N LEU A 194 -21.84 -2.17 -21.74
CA LEU A 194 -21.52 -0.88 -22.35
C LEU A 194 -22.53 0.21 -21.95
N LEU A 195 -23.83 -0.11 -21.98
CA LEU A 195 -24.89 0.82 -21.60
C LEU A 195 -24.83 1.17 -20.10
N ALA A 196 -24.58 0.19 -19.24
CA ALA A 196 -24.37 0.40 -17.80
C ALA A 196 -23.12 1.24 -17.50
N ALA A 197 -22.03 1.02 -18.24
CA ALA A 197 -20.83 1.85 -18.14
C ALA A 197 -21.09 3.31 -18.60
N LEU A 198 -21.81 3.49 -19.71
CA LEU A 198 -22.26 4.81 -20.18
C LEU A 198 -23.13 5.53 -19.14
N HIS A 199 -24.04 4.81 -18.51
CA HIS A 199 -24.88 5.33 -17.43
C HIS A 199 -24.03 5.81 -16.26
N ASN A 200 -23.09 4.98 -15.80
CA ASN A 200 -22.20 5.30 -14.70
C ASN A 200 -21.35 6.53 -15.01
N LEU A 201 -20.69 6.57 -16.17
CA LEU A 201 -19.89 7.73 -16.60
C LEU A 201 -20.71 9.01 -16.67
N THR A 202 -21.93 8.92 -17.22
CA THR A 202 -22.86 10.06 -17.29
C THR A 202 -23.19 10.58 -15.89
N CYS A 203 -23.54 9.72 -14.94
CA CYS A 203 -23.79 10.11 -13.55
C CYS A 203 -22.55 10.74 -12.89
N GLN A 204 -21.36 10.20 -13.15
CA GLN A 204 -20.10 10.75 -12.63
C GLN A 204 -19.77 12.13 -13.22
N ILE A 205 -20.02 12.33 -14.53
CA ILE A 205 -19.85 13.62 -15.21
C ILE A 205 -20.85 14.64 -14.65
N SER A 206 -22.13 14.29 -14.57
CA SER A 206 -23.17 15.13 -13.99
C SER A 206 -22.84 15.54 -12.55
N SER A 207 -22.42 14.59 -11.71
CA SER A 207 -22.05 14.84 -10.31
C SER A 207 -20.86 15.82 -10.20
N THR A 208 -19.84 15.63 -11.03
CA THR A 208 -18.65 16.50 -11.03
C THR A 208 -18.99 17.90 -11.56
N GLY A 209 -19.73 17.97 -12.67
CA GLY A 209 -20.11 19.23 -13.32
C GLY A 209 -21.11 20.06 -12.50
N LEU A 210 -21.99 19.40 -11.76
CA LEU A 210 -22.91 20.04 -10.82
C LEU A 210 -22.27 20.32 -9.46
N SER A 211 -20.99 20.07 -9.23
CA SER A 211 -20.35 20.42 -7.95
C SER A 211 -20.27 21.94 -7.73
N GLN A 212 -20.23 22.40 -6.48
CA GLN A 212 -20.11 23.83 -6.18
C GLN A 212 -18.83 24.44 -6.79
N THR A 213 -17.74 23.67 -6.84
CA THR A 213 -16.46 24.07 -7.41
C THR A 213 -16.54 24.34 -8.92
N VAL A 214 -17.30 23.55 -9.66
CA VAL A 214 -17.48 23.76 -11.11
C VAL A 214 -18.56 24.83 -11.37
N ARG A 215 -19.71 24.75 -10.67
CA ARG A 215 -20.83 25.68 -10.85
C ARG A 215 -20.46 27.15 -10.59
N SER A 216 -19.66 27.45 -9.56
CA SER A 216 -19.29 28.83 -9.23
C SER A 216 -18.43 29.51 -10.31
N ARG A 217 -17.83 28.72 -11.21
CA ARG A 217 -16.90 29.19 -12.26
C ARG A 217 -17.55 29.24 -13.63
N LEU A 218 -18.63 28.47 -13.84
CA LEU A 218 -19.46 28.56 -15.05
C LEU A 218 -20.20 29.89 -15.14
N GLY A 219 -20.68 30.43 -14.01
CA GLY A 219 -21.41 31.71 -13.99
C GLY A 219 -20.55 32.95 -14.25
N GLY A 220 -19.25 32.91 -13.97
CA GLY A 220 -18.35 34.07 -14.11
C GLY A 220 -17.64 34.18 -15.46
N ALA A 221 -17.92 33.30 -16.43
CA ALA A 221 -17.20 33.25 -17.71
C ALA A 221 -17.92 33.99 -18.86
N ASP A 222 -19.21 34.32 -18.70
CA ASP A 222 -20.03 34.97 -19.72
C ASP A 222 -20.37 36.45 -19.37
N THR A 223 -19.75 37.04 -18.35
CA THR A 223 -19.87 38.49 -18.08
C THR A 223 -18.88 39.26 -18.96
N ASP A 224 -19.32 39.64 -20.15
CA ASP A 224 -18.89 40.90 -20.75
C ASP A 224 -19.32 42.04 -19.81
N ASP A 225 -18.47 43.07 -19.67
CA ASP A 225 -18.48 44.16 -18.68
C ASP A 225 -19.73 45.09 -18.66
N THR A 226 -20.89 44.66 -19.16
CA THR A 226 -22.05 45.55 -19.39
C THR A 226 -23.44 45.03 -19.00
N SER A 227 -23.58 43.90 -18.31
CA SER A 227 -24.91 43.46 -17.82
C SER A 227 -24.96 43.25 -16.30
N ASP A 228 -25.99 43.83 -15.69
CA ASP A 228 -26.38 43.76 -14.27
C ASP A 228 -26.02 42.43 -13.58
N ALA A 229 -25.32 42.54 -12.45
CA ALA A 229 -24.84 41.42 -11.63
C ALA A 229 -25.95 40.57 -10.97
N SER A 230 -27.22 40.75 -11.34
CA SER A 230 -28.39 40.07 -10.79
C SER A 230 -28.84 38.82 -11.57
N ASP A 231 -28.39 38.62 -12.82
CA ASP A 231 -28.84 37.51 -13.70
C ASP A 231 -27.83 36.34 -13.84
N VAL A 232 -26.76 36.32 -13.03
CA VAL A 232 -25.58 35.44 -13.18
C VAL A 232 -25.84 33.95 -12.84
N ARG A 233 -27.05 33.59 -12.42
CA ARG A 233 -27.46 32.18 -12.25
C ARG A 233 -28.13 31.69 -13.54
N VAL A 234 -27.37 31.13 -14.47
CA VAL A 234 -27.95 30.22 -15.47
C VAL A 234 -28.82 29.21 -14.71
N ALA A 235 -30.13 29.22 -14.97
CA ALA A 235 -31.06 28.30 -14.34
C ALA A 235 -30.46 26.89 -14.41
N MET A 236 -30.35 26.20 -13.27
CA MET A 236 -29.65 24.92 -13.18
C MET A 236 -30.17 23.89 -14.19
N GLU A 237 -31.44 24.00 -14.55
CA GLU A 237 -32.16 23.22 -15.57
C GLU A 237 -31.61 23.39 -16.99
N LYS A 238 -30.98 24.53 -17.29
CA LYS A 238 -30.36 24.83 -18.60
C LYS A 238 -28.92 24.31 -18.70
N GLN A 239 -28.29 23.89 -17.60
CA GLN A 239 -26.91 23.41 -17.63
C GLN A 239 -26.81 22.03 -18.31
N PRO A 240 -25.81 21.80 -19.18
CA PRO A 240 -25.68 20.52 -19.90
C PRO A 240 -25.45 19.35 -18.93
N PHE A 241 -24.70 19.56 -17.85
CA PHE A 241 -24.48 18.57 -16.79
C PHE A 241 -25.76 18.11 -16.09
N TYR A 242 -26.78 18.98 -15.98
CA TYR A 242 -28.07 18.62 -15.39
C TYR A 242 -28.91 17.75 -16.36
N ARG A 243 -28.86 18.06 -17.65
CA ARG A 243 -29.64 17.38 -18.70
C ARG A 243 -29.07 16.02 -19.09
N LEU A 244 -27.77 15.79 -18.86
CA LEU A 244 -27.05 14.59 -19.31
C LEU A 244 -27.65 13.27 -18.79
N THR A 245 -27.93 13.18 -17.49
CA THR A 245 -28.52 11.96 -16.89
C THR A 245 -29.92 11.66 -17.44
N ARG A 246 -30.71 12.70 -17.72
CA ARG A 246 -32.05 12.52 -18.33
C ARG A 246 -31.95 12.01 -19.76
N ALA A 247 -31.00 12.51 -20.54
CA ALA A 247 -30.77 12.03 -21.90
C ALA A 247 -30.31 10.57 -21.92
N MET A 248 -29.46 10.16 -20.97
CA MET A 248 -29.05 8.76 -20.84
C MET A 248 -30.25 7.84 -20.52
N LEU A 249 -31.11 8.22 -19.57
CA LEU A 249 -32.32 7.46 -19.26
C LEU A 249 -33.27 7.34 -20.46
N ALA A 250 -33.35 8.37 -21.31
CA ALA A 250 -34.13 8.32 -22.55
C ALA A 250 -33.55 7.33 -23.56
N VAL A 251 -32.22 7.30 -23.73
CA VAL A 251 -31.53 6.29 -24.56
C VAL A 251 -31.82 4.86 -24.07
N GLU A 252 -31.77 4.63 -22.75
CA GLU A 252 -32.07 3.32 -22.16
C GLU A 252 -33.52 2.88 -22.41
N ALA A 253 -34.48 3.81 -22.22
CA ALA A 253 -35.90 3.55 -22.45
C ALA A 253 -36.19 3.22 -23.91
N GLU A 254 -35.65 4.01 -24.85
CA GLU A 254 -35.83 3.75 -26.29
C GLU A 254 -35.09 2.49 -26.74
N HIS A 255 -33.95 2.15 -26.13
CA HIS A 255 -33.27 0.88 -26.41
C HIS A 255 -34.14 -0.32 -26.02
N GLN A 256 -34.78 -0.28 -24.85
CA GLN A 256 -35.74 -1.31 -24.43
C GLN A 256 -36.96 -1.37 -25.36
N ALA A 257 -37.46 -0.21 -25.82
CA ALA A 257 -38.55 -0.16 -26.78
C ALA A 257 -38.19 -0.79 -28.12
N VAL A 258 -36.98 -0.53 -28.65
CA VAL A 258 -36.47 -1.15 -29.87
C VAL A 258 -36.30 -2.67 -29.70
N ALA A 259 -35.79 -3.12 -28.55
CA ALA A 259 -35.72 -4.55 -28.23
C ALA A 259 -37.12 -5.21 -28.17
N ALA A 260 -38.16 -4.45 -27.82
CA ALA A 260 -39.56 -4.87 -27.85
C ALA A 260 -40.24 -4.71 -29.23
N GLY A 261 -39.50 -4.31 -30.27
CA GLY A 261 -39.99 -4.20 -31.65
C GLY A 261 -40.38 -2.79 -32.12
N ALA A 262 -40.05 -1.73 -31.39
CA ALA A 262 -40.27 -0.36 -31.82
C ALA A 262 -39.30 0.10 -32.93
N PRO A 263 -39.64 1.13 -33.73
CA PRO A 263 -38.75 1.68 -34.76
C PRO A 263 -37.47 2.29 -34.17
N GLN A 264 -36.33 2.09 -34.84
CA GLN A 264 -35.01 2.54 -34.38
C GLN A 264 -34.81 4.07 -34.46
N ASP A 265 -35.67 4.80 -35.20
CA ASP A 265 -35.52 6.25 -35.43
C ASP A 265 -35.48 7.07 -34.15
N LYS A 266 -36.32 6.72 -33.17
CA LYS A 266 -36.36 7.41 -31.86
C LYS A 266 -35.09 7.16 -31.05
N LEU A 267 -34.57 5.94 -31.07
CA LEU A 267 -33.31 5.62 -30.42
C LEU A 267 -32.16 6.43 -31.04
N LEU A 268 -32.11 6.54 -32.38
CA LEU A 268 -31.11 7.36 -33.06
C LEU A 268 -31.22 8.84 -32.69
N HIS A 269 -32.44 9.35 -32.51
CA HIS A 269 -32.68 10.71 -32.05
C HIS A 269 -32.09 10.94 -30.65
N GLU A 270 -32.43 10.09 -29.67
CA GLU A 270 -31.93 10.21 -28.29
C GLU A 270 -30.41 10.04 -28.20
N VAL A 271 -29.82 9.14 -29.00
CA VAL A 271 -28.36 8.97 -29.08
C VAL A 271 -27.67 10.23 -29.62
N ASN A 272 -28.23 10.86 -30.66
CA ASN A 272 -27.68 12.10 -31.20
C ASN A 272 -27.81 13.26 -30.21
N TYR A 273 -28.91 13.31 -29.44
CA TYR A 273 -29.09 14.28 -28.38
C TYR A 273 -28.11 14.07 -27.22
N LEU A 274 -27.83 12.83 -26.82
CA LEU A 274 -26.80 12.50 -25.83
C LEU A 274 -25.40 12.95 -26.30
N ARG A 275 -25.05 12.72 -27.58
CA ARG A 275 -23.78 13.19 -28.17
C ARG A 275 -23.65 14.71 -28.10
N LEU A 276 -24.72 15.43 -28.43
CA LEU A 276 -24.74 16.89 -28.34
C LEU A 276 -24.48 17.36 -26.90
N LEU A 277 -25.13 16.74 -25.90
CA LEU A 277 -24.94 17.09 -24.49
C LEU A 277 -23.53 16.76 -23.98
N LEU A 278 -22.92 15.66 -24.42
CA LEU A 278 -21.52 15.34 -24.09
C LEU A 278 -20.56 16.41 -24.63
N ASP A 279 -20.78 16.88 -25.86
CA ASP A 279 -19.99 17.96 -26.46
C ASP A 279 -20.21 19.33 -25.77
N GLU A 280 -21.44 19.64 -25.35
CA GLU A 280 -21.73 20.81 -24.51
C GLU A 280 -21.03 20.70 -23.14
N CYS A 281 -21.04 19.52 -22.51
CA CYS A 281 -20.32 19.27 -21.26
C CYS A 281 -18.81 19.47 -21.44
N ARG A 282 -18.23 19.04 -22.57
CA ARG A 282 -16.81 19.25 -22.91
C ARG A 282 -16.49 20.73 -23.00
N ARG A 283 -17.26 21.50 -23.78
CA ARG A 283 -17.08 22.95 -23.91
C ARG A 283 -17.21 23.68 -22.57
N ALA A 284 -18.18 23.28 -21.74
CA ALA A 284 -18.34 23.83 -20.40
C ALA A 284 -17.14 23.51 -19.48
N THR A 285 -16.58 22.30 -19.59
CA THR A 285 -15.37 21.86 -18.87
C THR A 285 -14.16 22.71 -19.27
N ASP A 286 -13.97 22.96 -20.56
CA ASP A 286 -12.87 23.78 -21.08
C ASP A 286 -12.96 25.25 -20.62
N LYS A 287 -14.17 25.83 -20.55
CA LYS A 287 -14.39 27.16 -19.96
C LYS A 287 -13.94 27.22 -18.49
N VAL A 288 -14.29 26.20 -17.70
CA VAL A 288 -13.91 26.12 -16.27
C VAL A 288 -12.39 25.99 -16.12
N PHE A 289 -11.74 25.21 -16.97
CA PHE A 289 -10.29 25.08 -16.99
C PHE A 289 -9.61 26.41 -17.32
N ALA A 290 -10.08 27.13 -18.34
CA ALA A 290 -9.56 28.45 -18.71
C ALA A 290 -9.69 29.48 -17.57
N HIS A 291 -10.80 29.45 -16.83
CA HIS A 291 -11.02 30.31 -15.66
C HIS A 291 -10.06 29.97 -14.49
N LEU A 292 -9.82 28.68 -14.23
CA LEU A 292 -8.86 28.23 -13.19
C LEU A 292 -7.43 28.71 -13.47
N TYR A 293 -7.02 28.74 -14.73
CA TYR A 293 -5.69 29.19 -15.13
C TYR A 293 -5.47 30.70 -14.86
N ARG A 294 -6.53 31.51 -14.98
CA ARG A 294 -6.46 32.98 -14.82
C ARG A 294 -6.62 33.47 -13.37
N ASN A 295 -7.43 32.77 -12.55
CA ASN A 295 -7.86 33.27 -11.24
C ASN A 295 -7.28 32.52 -10.02
N GLY A 296 -6.25 31.70 -10.25
CA GLY A 296 -5.57 30.95 -9.19
C GLY A 296 -6.10 29.52 -8.99
N VAL A 297 -5.17 28.59 -8.76
CA VAL A 297 -5.39 27.16 -8.96
C VAL A 297 -5.44 26.39 -7.64
N SER A 298 -6.55 25.68 -7.39
CA SER A 298 -6.57 24.51 -6.51
C SER A 298 -6.24 23.26 -7.32
N VAL A 299 -5.17 22.56 -6.93
CA VAL A 299 -4.71 21.30 -7.57
C VAL A 299 -5.83 20.27 -7.64
N ASP A 300 -6.63 20.16 -6.58
CA ASP A 300 -7.72 19.17 -6.50
C ASP A 300 -8.83 19.50 -7.50
N ILE A 301 -9.10 20.79 -7.75
CA ILE A 301 -10.14 21.22 -8.71
C ILE A 301 -9.66 20.98 -10.14
N VAL A 302 -8.42 21.34 -10.47
CA VAL A 302 -7.85 21.07 -11.81
C VAL A 302 -7.86 19.58 -12.10
N PHE A 303 -7.50 18.76 -11.11
CA PHE A 303 -7.53 17.33 -11.23
C PHE A 303 -8.95 16.77 -11.45
N GLN A 304 -9.95 17.29 -10.75
CA GLN A 304 -11.35 16.92 -10.98
C GLN A 304 -11.86 17.32 -12.37
N VAL A 305 -11.47 18.49 -12.88
CA VAL A 305 -11.82 18.97 -14.23
C VAL A 305 -11.17 18.09 -15.30
N GLU A 306 -9.90 17.72 -15.13
CA GLU A 306 -9.19 16.81 -16.05
C GLU A 306 -9.82 15.41 -16.03
N ARG A 307 -10.19 14.90 -14.85
CA ARG A 307 -10.92 13.64 -14.71
C ARG A 307 -12.28 13.68 -15.41
N MET A 308 -13.00 14.79 -15.31
CA MET A 308 -14.27 14.99 -16.01
C MET A 308 -14.08 14.97 -17.53
N ARG A 309 -13.03 15.62 -18.05
CA ARG A 309 -12.66 15.59 -19.47
C ARG A 309 -12.38 14.15 -19.96
N MET A 310 -11.58 13.38 -19.21
CA MET A 310 -11.30 11.98 -19.53
C MET A 310 -12.57 11.12 -19.56
N ARG A 311 -13.49 11.34 -18.61
CA ARG A 311 -14.79 10.64 -18.56
C ARG A 311 -15.69 10.96 -19.75
N ILE A 312 -15.74 12.23 -20.18
CA ILE A 312 -16.53 12.65 -21.35
C ILE A 312 -16.01 11.97 -22.61
N VAL A 313 -14.68 11.96 -22.80
CA VAL A 313 -14.06 11.23 -23.92
C VAL A 313 -14.39 9.74 -23.82
N ARG A 314 -14.19 9.10 -22.67
CA ARG A 314 -14.54 7.67 -22.49
C ARG A 314 -16.00 7.39 -22.84
N ALA A 315 -16.94 8.23 -22.39
CA ALA A 315 -18.36 8.07 -22.68
C ALA A 315 -18.64 8.12 -24.20
N GLU A 316 -18.01 9.03 -24.94
CA GLU A 316 -18.14 9.06 -26.41
C GLU A 316 -17.60 7.79 -27.08
N HIS A 317 -16.45 7.28 -26.63
CA HIS A 317 -15.86 6.05 -27.16
C HIS A 317 -16.77 4.83 -26.89
N LEU A 318 -17.31 4.70 -25.68
CA LEU A 318 -18.26 3.63 -25.35
C LEU A 318 -19.56 3.76 -26.14
N LEU A 319 -20.06 4.97 -26.35
CA LEU A 319 -21.27 5.21 -27.15
C LEU A 319 -21.06 4.82 -28.62
N ASN A 320 -19.90 5.14 -29.18
CA ASN A 320 -19.54 4.74 -30.55
C ASN A 320 -19.39 3.23 -30.68
N ALA A 321 -18.75 2.57 -29.71
CA ALA A 321 -18.65 1.11 -29.70
C ALA A 321 -20.02 0.44 -29.54
N TRP A 322 -20.90 1.00 -28.71
CA TRP A 322 -22.26 0.50 -28.52
C TRP A 322 -23.13 0.67 -29.77
N MET A 323 -22.96 1.73 -30.55
CA MET A 323 -23.67 1.91 -31.83
C MET A 323 -23.13 1.04 -32.97
N ALA A 324 -21.88 0.58 -32.87
CA ALA A 324 -21.19 -0.18 -33.91
C ALA A 324 -21.04 -1.68 -33.56
N GLN A 325 -21.99 -2.26 -32.82
CA GLN A 325 -21.92 -3.67 -32.37
C GLN A 325 -21.85 -4.70 -33.49
N ASP A 326 -22.39 -4.37 -34.66
CA ASP A 326 -22.34 -5.22 -35.85
C ASP A 326 -20.99 -5.15 -36.58
N ASP A 327 -20.16 -4.15 -36.27
CA ASP A 327 -18.81 -4.01 -36.81
C ASP A 327 -17.82 -4.77 -35.91
N PRO A 328 -17.23 -5.89 -36.37
CA PRO A 328 -16.23 -6.63 -35.59
C PRO A 328 -14.99 -5.78 -35.25
N HIS A 329 -14.67 -4.74 -36.03
CA HIS A 329 -13.55 -3.84 -35.76
C HIS A 329 -13.84 -2.87 -34.61
N ALA A 330 -15.10 -2.59 -34.29
CA ALA A 330 -15.46 -1.72 -33.18
C ALA A 330 -15.02 -2.31 -31.82
N GLY A 331 -15.27 -3.61 -31.61
CA GLY A 331 -14.84 -4.30 -30.39
C GLY A 331 -13.31 -4.39 -30.26
N ALA A 332 -12.61 -4.64 -31.36
CA ALA A 332 -11.14 -4.68 -31.38
C ALA A 332 -10.52 -3.31 -31.05
N ARG A 333 -11.05 -2.24 -31.66
CA ARG A 333 -10.63 -0.85 -31.37
C ARG A 333 -10.87 -0.47 -29.92
N LEU A 334 -12.06 -0.73 -29.38
CA LEU A 334 -12.37 -0.46 -27.98
C LEU A 334 -11.41 -1.22 -27.04
N THR A 335 -11.14 -2.50 -27.34
CA THR A 335 -10.21 -3.32 -26.54
C THR A 335 -8.80 -2.73 -26.58
N ALA A 336 -8.31 -2.36 -27.76
CA ALA A 336 -7.00 -1.72 -27.91
C ALA A 336 -6.90 -0.39 -27.15
N GLU A 337 -7.94 0.45 -27.22
CA GLU A 337 -8.03 1.70 -26.47
C GLU A 337 -8.04 1.48 -24.95
N LEU A 338 -8.77 0.49 -24.46
CA LEU A 338 -8.80 0.12 -23.03
C LEU A 338 -7.45 -0.40 -22.56
N VAL A 339 -6.77 -1.25 -23.36
CA VAL A 339 -5.41 -1.73 -23.06
C VAL A 339 -4.41 -0.58 -23.00
N ASN A 340 -4.45 0.33 -23.99
CA ASN A 340 -3.57 1.48 -24.02
C ASN A 340 -3.82 2.44 -22.84
N ALA A 341 -5.10 2.72 -22.56
CA ALA A 341 -5.49 3.55 -21.41
C ALA A 341 -5.03 2.92 -20.09
N ASN A 342 -5.22 1.61 -19.91
CA ASN A 342 -4.77 0.89 -18.73
C ASN A 342 -3.24 0.97 -18.52
N HIS A 343 -2.47 0.92 -19.59
CA HIS A 343 -1.02 1.14 -19.53
C HIS A 343 -0.62 2.57 -19.20
N ALA A 344 -1.30 3.54 -19.82
CA ALA A 344 -1.09 4.95 -19.51
C ALA A 344 -1.40 5.24 -18.02
N SER A 345 -2.35 4.54 -17.41
CA SER A 345 -2.58 4.63 -15.95
C SER A 345 -1.48 4.01 -15.10
N GLN A 346 -0.67 3.08 -15.58
CA GLN A 346 0.42 2.48 -14.79
C GLN A 346 1.72 3.30 -14.85
N SER A 347 1.81 4.25 -15.77
CA SER A 347 3.00 5.07 -15.96
C SER A 347 3.01 6.31 -15.07
N VAL A 348 3.95 6.31 -14.11
CA VAL A 348 4.29 7.49 -13.29
C VAL A 348 4.84 8.61 -14.17
N ALA A 349 5.68 8.27 -15.17
CA ALA A 349 6.25 9.26 -16.08
C ALA A 349 5.18 10.01 -16.89
N HIS A 350 4.13 9.31 -17.33
CA HIS A 350 3.00 9.92 -18.03
C HIS A 350 2.22 10.89 -17.14
N LEU A 351 2.00 10.53 -15.86
CA LEU A 351 1.34 11.41 -14.88
C LEU A 351 2.21 12.63 -14.51
N MET A 352 3.51 12.42 -14.33
CA MET A 352 4.46 13.48 -13.99
C MET A 352 4.60 14.50 -15.12
N ARG A 353 4.68 14.06 -16.39
CA ARG A 353 4.72 14.96 -17.55
C ARG A 353 3.44 15.78 -17.71
N SER A 354 2.29 15.19 -17.41
CA SER A 354 1.01 15.89 -17.53
C SER A 354 0.72 16.85 -16.37
N ASN A 355 1.42 16.77 -15.24
CA ASN A 355 1.04 17.49 -14.01
C ASN A 355 2.20 18.10 -13.18
N PHE A 356 3.40 18.24 -13.77
CA PHE A 356 4.63 18.70 -13.10
C PHE A 356 4.48 20.07 -12.37
N SER A 357 3.63 20.97 -12.88
CA SER A 357 3.40 22.30 -12.30
C SER A 357 2.63 22.28 -10.97
N LEU A 358 1.94 21.18 -10.65
CA LEU A 358 1.05 21.06 -9.48
C LEU A 358 1.71 20.34 -8.27
N LEU A 359 2.79 19.60 -8.53
CA LEU A 359 3.56 18.79 -7.57
C LEU A 359 4.33 19.60 -6.54
N ALA A 360 4.84 20.77 -6.91
CA ALA A 360 5.78 21.53 -6.09
C ALA A 360 5.18 22.09 -4.78
N ARG A 361 3.84 22.06 -4.62
CA ARG A 361 3.14 22.89 -3.62
C ARG A 361 2.51 22.14 -2.44
N LYS A 362 2.40 20.80 -2.45
CA LYS A 362 1.46 20.08 -1.53
C LYS A 362 1.99 18.80 -0.87
N VAL A 363 3.31 18.62 -0.79
CA VAL A 363 4.02 17.39 -0.35
C VAL A 363 3.88 17.03 1.16
N VAL A 364 3.10 17.75 1.98
CA VAL A 364 3.30 17.71 3.45
C VAL A 364 2.28 16.91 4.29
N GLU A 365 1.14 16.40 3.82
CA GLU A 365 0.10 15.92 4.78
C GLU A 365 -0.53 14.52 4.57
N TYR A 366 -0.25 13.67 5.58
CA TYR A 366 -1.06 12.61 6.22
C TYR A 366 -1.36 11.23 5.56
N SER A 367 -1.25 10.19 6.42
CA SER A 367 -2.02 8.93 6.39
C SER A 367 -1.88 8.19 7.72
N ALA A 368 -2.99 7.69 8.30
CA ALA A 368 -3.00 6.64 9.34
C ALA A 368 -4.41 6.06 9.50
N ASP A 369 -4.57 4.72 9.47
CA ASP A 369 -5.25 3.97 10.54
C ASP A 369 -5.15 2.43 10.42
N THR A 370 -5.19 1.78 11.60
CA THR A 370 -5.43 0.35 11.95
C THR A 370 -4.29 -0.71 11.99
N GLY A 371 -4.20 -1.44 13.11
CA GLY A 371 -3.33 -2.63 13.37
C GLY A 371 -3.62 -3.32 14.73
N GLU A 372 -3.45 -4.65 14.89
CA GLU A 372 -3.59 -5.43 16.16
C GLU A 372 -2.56 -6.54 16.34
N HIS A 373 -2.51 -6.99 17.61
CA HIS A 373 -2.11 -8.29 18.18
C HIS A 373 -0.64 -8.50 18.57
N TYR A 374 -0.23 -7.94 19.72
CA TYR A 374 0.98 -8.35 20.46
C TYR A 374 0.87 -8.06 21.99
N ILE A 375 -0.13 -8.59 22.70
CA ILE A 375 -0.34 -8.35 24.14
C ILE A 375 -0.19 -9.66 24.94
N ALA A 376 0.67 -9.68 25.96
CA ALA A 376 0.83 -10.81 26.88
C ALA A 376 -0.18 -10.74 28.04
N ARG A 377 -1.01 -11.77 28.20
CA ARG A 377 -2.13 -11.82 29.14
C ARG A 377 -1.83 -12.66 30.39
N ASP A 378 -0.98 -13.69 30.32
CA ASP A 378 -0.71 -14.61 31.45
C ASP A 378 0.75 -14.64 31.99
N ARG A 379 0.99 -15.43 33.06
CA ARG A 379 2.30 -15.59 33.74
C ARG A 379 3.32 -16.38 32.94
N ALA A 380 2.88 -17.39 32.18
CA ALA A 380 3.77 -18.22 31.37
C ALA A 380 4.27 -17.42 30.17
N GLU A 381 3.40 -16.63 29.55
CA GLU A 381 3.68 -15.63 28.52
C GLU A 381 4.63 -14.55 29.05
N TYR A 382 4.46 -14.08 30.29
CA TYR A 382 5.37 -13.12 30.91
C TYR A 382 6.80 -13.68 31.08
N LEU A 383 6.95 -14.91 31.59
CA LEU A 383 8.28 -15.52 31.75
C LEU A 383 8.94 -15.84 30.40
N LYS A 384 8.14 -16.30 29.43
CA LYS A 384 8.59 -16.48 28.04
C LYS A 384 9.08 -15.15 27.47
N MET A 385 8.35 -14.07 27.72
CA MET A 385 8.71 -12.72 27.29
C MET A 385 10.00 -12.22 27.94
N LEU A 386 10.19 -12.46 29.24
CA LEU A 386 11.41 -12.09 29.95
C LEU A 386 12.64 -12.82 29.38
N ARG A 387 12.52 -14.12 29.08
CA ARG A 387 13.59 -14.90 28.42
C ARG A 387 13.90 -14.39 27.01
N MET A 388 12.87 -14.05 26.23
CA MET A 388 13.04 -13.44 24.91
C MET A 388 13.68 -12.05 25.03
N ALA A 389 13.36 -11.28 26.06
CA ALA A 389 13.95 -9.96 26.34
C ALA A 389 15.43 -10.06 26.74
N ALA A 390 15.79 -11.05 27.54
CA ALA A 390 17.20 -11.32 27.85
C ALA A 390 18.02 -11.50 26.54
N GLY A 391 17.53 -12.29 25.58
CA GLY A 391 18.18 -12.42 24.27
C GLY A 391 18.38 -11.08 23.54
N GLY A 392 17.43 -10.15 23.67
CA GLY A 392 17.55 -8.78 23.14
C GLY A 392 18.63 -7.97 23.87
N GLY A 393 18.73 -8.11 25.19
CA GLY A 393 19.82 -7.54 26.00
C GLY A 393 21.21 -7.98 25.52
N LEU A 394 21.38 -9.27 25.19
CA LEU A 394 22.66 -9.82 24.72
C LEU A 394 23.08 -9.22 23.37
N VAL A 395 22.15 -9.13 22.42
CA VAL A 395 22.43 -8.47 21.12
C VAL A 395 22.78 -6.99 21.34
N THR A 396 22.15 -6.32 22.32
CA THR A 396 22.41 -4.91 22.62
C THR A 396 23.83 -4.65 23.14
N VAL A 397 24.49 -5.64 23.76
CA VAL A 397 25.89 -5.52 24.18
C VAL A 397 26.80 -5.23 22.98
N VAL A 398 26.61 -5.98 21.89
CA VAL A 398 27.34 -5.77 20.63
C VAL A 398 27.04 -4.38 20.08
N THR A 399 25.77 -3.97 20.10
CA THR A 399 25.34 -2.63 19.65
C THR A 399 26.05 -1.51 20.42
N VAL A 400 26.19 -1.65 21.74
CA VAL A 400 26.87 -0.66 22.61
C VAL A 400 28.37 -0.62 22.30
N CYS A 401 29.02 -1.77 22.13
CA CYS A 401 30.45 -1.82 21.78
C CYS A 401 30.71 -1.16 20.42
N VAL A 402 29.91 -1.50 19.40
CA VAL A 402 30.01 -0.88 18.06
C VAL A 402 29.71 0.62 18.13
N LYS A 403 28.76 1.06 18.97
CA LYS A 403 28.49 2.49 19.19
C LYS A 403 29.73 3.22 19.71
N PHE A 404 30.40 2.69 20.73
CA PHE A 404 31.64 3.31 21.23
C PHE A 404 32.76 3.31 20.19
N ALA A 405 32.87 2.26 19.38
CA ALA A 405 33.82 2.24 18.26
C ALA A 405 33.53 3.31 17.21
N ILE A 406 32.26 3.52 16.85
CA ILE A 406 31.84 4.57 15.90
C ILE A 406 32.14 5.95 16.46
N THR A 407 31.74 6.24 17.70
CA THR A 407 32.00 7.55 18.34
C THR A 407 33.49 7.78 18.59
N GLY A 408 34.26 6.73 18.87
CA GLY A 408 35.72 6.78 19.00
C GLY A 408 36.47 7.01 17.68
N ALA A 409 35.82 6.78 16.53
CA ALA A 409 36.40 7.05 15.22
C ALA A 409 36.40 8.56 14.84
N HIS A 410 35.78 9.42 15.66
CA HIS A 410 35.76 10.88 15.49
C HIS A 410 35.35 11.35 14.08
N LEU A 411 34.34 10.68 13.51
CA LEU A 411 33.80 11.02 12.19
C LEU A 411 32.98 12.32 12.24
N GLN A 412 32.67 12.88 11.06
CA GLN A 412 31.73 14.00 10.97
C GLN A 412 30.35 13.58 11.51
N ALA A 413 29.65 14.50 12.19
CA ALA A 413 28.41 14.22 12.92
C ALA A 413 27.34 13.49 12.08
N MET A 414 27.19 13.84 10.79
CA MET A 414 26.24 13.18 9.89
C MET A 414 26.63 11.73 9.57
N ALA A 415 27.92 11.46 9.36
CA ALA A 415 28.44 10.12 9.10
C ALA A 415 28.36 9.24 10.36
N GLU A 416 28.69 9.81 11.53
CA GLU A 416 28.50 9.14 12.82
C GLU A 416 27.02 8.78 13.04
N GLY A 417 26.10 9.73 12.82
CA GLY A 417 24.66 9.50 12.95
C GLY A 417 24.14 8.42 12.00
N LEU A 418 24.62 8.39 10.75
CA LEU A 418 24.24 7.37 9.77
C LEU A 418 24.75 5.97 10.16
N LEU A 419 26.02 5.84 10.55
CA LEU A 419 26.60 4.57 10.99
C LEU A 419 25.95 4.06 12.28
N ALA A 420 25.68 4.96 13.23
CA ALA A 420 24.91 4.63 14.43
C ALA A 420 23.50 4.16 14.06
N GLY A 421 22.84 4.83 13.12
CA GLY A 421 21.53 4.44 12.59
C GLY A 421 21.52 3.03 11.99
N PHE A 422 22.54 2.70 11.18
CA PHE A 422 22.71 1.34 10.64
C PHE A 422 22.99 0.30 11.73
N ASN A 423 23.85 0.62 12.70
CA ASN A 423 24.13 -0.26 13.84
C ASN A 423 22.85 -0.59 14.63
N TYR A 424 22.03 0.43 14.92
CA TYR A 424 20.75 0.25 15.60
C TYR A 424 19.76 -0.55 14.75
N ALA A 425 19.56 -0.19 13.47
CA ALA A 425 18.64 -0.89 12.58
C ALA A 425 19.02 -2.38 12.40
N ALA A 426 20.31 -2.67 12.19
CA ALA A 426 20.81 -4.04 12.07
C ALA A 426 20.59 -4.84 13.36
N SER A 427 20.88 -4.24 14.52
CA SER A 427 20.66 -4.87 15.83
C SER A 427 19.18 -5.17 16.06
N PHE A 428 18.29 -4.22 15.75
CA PHE A 428 16.85 -4.40 15.92
C PHE A 428 16.26 -5.44 14.96
N LEU A 429 16.74 -5.50 13.71
CA LEU A 429 16.39 -6.54 12.75
C LEU A 429 16.89 -7.92 13.17
N LEU A 430 18.12 -8.02 13.67
CA LEU A 430 18.65 -9.29 14.19
C LEU A 430 17.78 -9.79 15.35
N MET A 431 17.46 -8.92 16.31
CA MET A 431 16.52 -9.28 17.37
C MET A 431 15.15 -9.66 16.80
N HIS A 432 14.68 -9.03 15.72
CA HIS A 432 13.40 -9.35 15.05
C HIS A 432 13.38 -10.78 14.52
N PHE A 433 14.37 -11.16 13.74
CA PHE A 433 14.43 -12.51 13.15
C PHE A 433 14.80 -13.61 14.15
N LEU A 434 15.47 -13.29 15.25
CA LEU A 434 15.73 -14.22 16.35
C LEU A 434 14.55 -14.36 17.33
N HIS A 435 13.43 -13.66 17.09
CA HIS A 435 12.28 -13.60 17.98
C HIS A 435 12.61 -13.15 19.41
N PHE A 436 13.68 -12.36 19.58
CA PHE A 436 14.00 -11.73 20.85
C PHE A 436 13.09 -10.53 21.09
N SER A 437 12.69 -10.33 22.34
CA SER A 437 11.88 -9.18 22.71
C SER A 437 12.80 -7.98 22.89
N LEU A 438 12.40 -6.84 22.35
CA LEU A 438 13.07 -5.58 22.58
C LEU A 438 11.99 -4.61 23.04
N ALA A 439 12.24 -3.90 24.14
CA ALA A 439 11.30 -2.91 24.66
C ALA A 439 10.80 -1.93 23.59
N THR A 440 11.61 -1.64 22.57
CA THR A 440 11.27 -0.70 21.52
C THR A 440 10.47 -1.28 20.35
N LYS A 441 10.28 -2.60 20.26
CA LYS A 441 9.46 -3.22 19.20
C LYS A 441 7.97 -3.04 19.42
N GLN A 442 7.56 -2.87 20.67
CA GLN A 442 6.16 -2.89 21.05
C GLN A 442 5.47 -1.54 20.92
N PRO A 443 6.13 -0.38 21.15
CA PRO A 443 5.62 0.93 20.76
C PRO A 443 5.12 0.95 19.31
N ALA A 444 5.80 0.20 18.41
CA ALA A 444 5.46 0.05 16.99
C ALA A 444 4.00 -0.37 16.73
N MET A 445 3.42 -1.13 17.65
CA MET A 445 2.06 -1.68 17.56
C MET A 445 1.08 -1.02 18.54
N THR A 446 1.57 -0.16 19.46
CA THR A 446 0.76 0.43 20.54
C THR A 446 -0.33 1.34 20.00
N ALA A 447 0.01 2.31 19.14
CA ALA A 447 -0.94 3.26 18.59
C ALA A 447 -2.09 2.59 17.80
N PRO A 448 -1.81 1.70 16.83
CA PRO A 448 -2.89 1.02 16.10
C PRO A 448 -3.74 0.09 16.99
N THR A 449 -3.13 -0.59 17.98
CA THR A 449 -3.85 -1.48 18.89
C THR A 449 -4.78 -0.70 19.83
N LEU A 450 -4.30 0.43 20.37
CA LEU A 450 -5.11 1.33 21.19
C LEU A 450 -6.29 1.90 20.40
N ALA A 451 -6.06 2.26 19.13
CA ALA A 451 -7.12 2.67 18.24
C ALA A 451 -8.19 1.57 18.17
N ARG A 452 -7.90 0.34 17.76
CA ARG A 452 -8.92 -0.72 17.64
C ARG A 452 -9.70 -0.98 18.93
N GLU A 453 -9.02 -1.13 20.07
CA GLU A 453 -9.65 -1.42 21.36
C GLU A 453 -10.60 -0.29 21.85
N LEU A 454 -10.50 0.94 21.31
CA LEU A 454 -11.44 2.01 21.63
C LEU A 454 -12.86 1.78 21.07
N ASP A 455 -13.08 0.82 20.14
CA ASP A 455 -14.36 0.64 19.43
C ASP A 455 -15.45 0.08 20.37
N GLY A 456 -15.03 -0.69 21.39
CA GLY A 456 -15.93 -1.28 22.37
C GLY A 456 -16.32 -0.35 23.53
N THR A 457 -15.74 0.85 23.63
CA THR A 457 -15.81 1.70 24.84
C THR A 457 -17.15 2.42 25.08
N GLY A 458 -18.16 2.14 24.24
CA GLY A 458 -19.53 2.64 24.44
C GLY A 458 -20.28 2.02 25.62
N THR A 459 -19.75 0.95 26.22
CA THR A 459 -20.34 0.25 27.39
C THR A 459 -19.35 0.22 28.56
N PRO A 460 -19.82 0.15 29.83
CA PRO A 460 -18.94 -0.01 30.99
C PRO A 460 -18.00 -1.22 30.89
N ALA A 461 -18.50 -2.36 30.37
CA ALA A 461 -17.71 -3.56 30.15
C ALA A 461 -16.60 -3.36 29.09
N GLY A 462 -16.88 -2.58 28.04
CA GLY A 462 -15.87 -2.25 27.03
C GLY A 462 -14.79 -1.29 27.54
N VAL A 463 -15.12 -0.39 28.46
CA VAL A 463 -14.12 0.44 29.17
C VAL A 463 -13.20 -0.42 30.03
N ASP A 464 -13.73 -1.39 30.76
CA ASP A 464 -12.92 -2.33 31.55
C ASP A 464 -12.02 -3.20 30.68
N SER A 465 -12.54 -3.72 29.55
CA SER A 465 -11.74 -4.45 28.56
C SER A 465 -10.60 -3.59 28.01
N PHE A 466 -10.89 -2.34 27.63
CA PHE A 466 -9.88 -1.41 27.14
C PHE A 466 -8.81 -1.11 28.20
N VAL A 467 -9.20 -0.82 29.44
CA VAL A 467 -8.26 -0.57 30.55
C VAL A 467 -7.42 -1.81 30.82
N SER A 468 -7.99 -3.01 30.74
CA SER A 468 -7.26 -4.27 30.87
C SER A 468 -6.23 -4.45 29.74
N SER A 469 -6.63 -4.22 28.49
CA SER A 469 -5.74 -4.25 27.32
C SER A 469 -4.59 -3.24 27.43
N VAL A 470 -4.86 -2.00 27.82
CA VAL A 470 -3.85 -0.96 28.10
C VAL A 470 -2.87 -1.42 29.19
N THR A 471 -3.40 -1.93 30.31
CA THR A 471 -2.59 -2.39 31.44
C THR A 471 -1.69 -3.55 31.03
N ALA A 472 -2.22 -4.49 30.26
CA ALA A 472 -1.46 -5.61 29.73
C ALA A 472 -0.36 -5.15 28.76
N LEU A 473 -0.63 -4.13 27.94
CA LEU A 473 0.34 -3.50 27.04
C LEU A 473 1.48 -2.83 27.83
N MET A 474 1.16 -2.04 28.85
CA MET A 474 2.17 -1.43 29.73
C MET A 474 3.01 -2.48 30.47
N ARG A 475 2.38 -3.55 30.95
CA ARG A 475 3.07 -4.66 31.61
C ARG A 475 4.04 -5.40 30.71
N THR A 476 3.59 -5.62 29.48
CA THR A 476 4.39 -6.22 28.41
C THR A 476 5.65 -5.36 28.16
N GLN A 477 5.49 -4.03 28.03
CA GLN A 477 6.62 -3.10 27.87
C GLN A 477 7.58 -3.12 29.06
N ALA A 478 7.05 -3.13 30.29
CA ALA A 478 7.86 -3.18 31.51
C ALA A 478 8.71 -4.46 31.58
N ALA A 479 8.12 -5.62 31.25
CA ALA A 479 8.83 -6.90 31.19
C ALA A 479 9.98 -6.89 30.17
N ALA A 480 9.75 -6.31 28.99
CA ALA A 480 10.79 -6.18 27.97
C ALA A 480 11.92 -5.26 28.41
N VAL A 481 11.60 -4.09 29.00
CA VAL A 481 12.62 -3.15 29.51
C VAL A 481 13.48 -3.82 30.59
N LEU A 482 12.83 -4.44 31.58
CA LEU A 482 13.51 -5.11 32.69
C LEU A 482 14.39 -6.25 32.19
N GLY A 483 13.86 -7.15 31.36
CA GLY A 483 14.63 -8.27 30.82
C GLY A 483 15.85 -7.83 30.00
N ASN A 484 15.70 -6.77 29.21
CA ASN A 484 16.81 -6.19 28.47
C ASN A 484 17.88 -5.59 29.39
N VAL A 485 17.47 -4.77 30.36
CA VAL A 485 18.38 -4.05 31.28
C VAL A 485 19.13 -5.00 32.19
N LEU A 486 18.41 -5.97 32.78
CA LEU A 486 18.97 -6.97 33.69
C LEU A 486 20.06 -7.84 33.03
N LEU A 487 20.02 -8.01 31.71
CA LEU A 487 21.08 -8.74 31.00
C LEU A 487 22.16 -7.81 30.41
N VAL A 488 21.78 -6.71 29.77
CA VAL A 488 22.76 -5.85 29.06
C VAL A 488 23.77 -5.23 30.03
N PHE A 489 23.34 -4.82 31.23
CA PHE A 489 24.20 -4.18 32.22
C PHE A 489 25.33 -5.12 32.69
N PRO A 490 25.06 -6.31 33.28
CA PRO A 490 26.13 -7.18 33.77
C PRO A 490 26.99 -7.74 32.65
N VAL A 491 26.43 -7.99 31.46
CA VAL A 491 27.22 -8.51 30.33
C VAL A 491 28.16 -7.44 29.78
N CYS A 492 27.72 -6.18 29.64
CA CYS A 492 28.62 -5.08 29.27
C CYS A 492 29.74 -4.87 30.28
N LEU A 493 29.43 -4.95 31.58
CA LEU A 493 30.44 -4.90 32.65
C LEU A 493 31.45 -6.05 32.49
N GLY A 494 30.96 -7.29 32.32
CA GLY A 494 31.82 -8.45 32.12
C GLY A 494 32.67 -8.38 30.85
N VAL A 495 32.12 -7.85 29.74
CA VAL A 495 32.86 -7.61 28.50
C VAL A 495 33.99 -6.60 28.70
N GLN A 496 33.73 -5.49 29.41
CA GLN A 496 34.76 -4.52 29.74
C GLN A 496 35.86 -5.12 30.62
N LEU A 497 35.49 -5.86 31.68
CA LEU A 497 36.47 -6.51 32.57
C LEU A 497 37.31 -7.55 31.83
N LEU A 498 36.69 -8.35 30.96
CA LEU A 498 37.38 -9.34 30.12
C LEU A 498 38.30 -8.65 29.11
N TRP A 499 37.87 -7.54 28.51
CA TRP A 499 38.67 -6.78 27.57
C TRP A 499 39.92 -6.21 28.24
N HIS A 500 39.77 -5.61 29.41
CA HIS A 500 40.89 -5.12 30.22
C HIS A 500 41.86 -6.26 30.57
N ALA A 501 41.34 -7.41 31.02
CA ALA A 501 42.16 -8.57 31.37
C ALA A 501 42.94 -9.17 30.18
N LEU A 502 42.40 -9.09 28.96
CA LEU A 502 43.03 -9.66 27.76
C LEU A 502 44.00 -8.70 27.07
N PHE A 503 43.70 -7.40 27.07
CA PHE A 503 44.42 -6.40 26.27
C PHE A 503 45.17 -5.35 27.10
N ASN A 504 45.04 -5.36 28.42
CA ASN A 504 45.57 -4.32 29.33
C ASN A 504 45.18 -2.90 28.89
N ALA A 505 44.01 -2.77 28.26
CA ALA A 505 43.48 -1.51 27.75
C ALA A 505 41.97 -1.51 27.96
N ASP A 506 41.40 -0.32 28.17
CA ASP A 506 39.96 -0.15 28.35
C ASP A 506 39.25 0.12 27.03
N ILE A 507 37.97 -0.28 26.93
CA ILE A 507 37.14 -0.01 25.72
C ILE A 507 36.94 1.51 25.53
N ILE A 508 36.87 2.25 26.63
CA ILE A 508 36.79 3.72 26.65
C ILE A 508 37.77 4.27 27.68
N SER A 509 38.22 5.52 27.49
CA SER A 509 39.09 6.17 28.48
C SER A 509 38.35 6.45 29.81
N PRO A 510 39.07 6.53 30.95
CA PRO A 510 38.48 6.90 32.23
C PRO A 510 37.75 8.24 32.22
N ASP A 511 38.25 9.22 31.47
CA ASP A 511 37.58 10.52 31.27
C ASP A 511 36.25 10.37 30.53
N LYS A 512 36.22 9.52 29.50
CA LYS A 512 35.00 9.22 28.75
C LYS A 512 34.00 8.45 29.60
N ALA A 513 34.46 7.60 30.52
CA ALA A 513 33.59 6.90 31.47
C ALA A 513 32.88 7.88 32.43
N HIS A 514 33.62 8.81 33.05
CA HIS A 514 33.02 9.89 33.87
C HIS A 514 32.06 10.76 33.04
N ALA A 515 32.46 11.18 31.83
CA ALA A 515 31.60 11.96 30.95
C ALA A 515 30.31 11.23 30.58
N THR A 516 30.38 9.91 30.37
CA THR A 516 29.22 9.06 30.09
C THR A 516 28.25 9.02 31.27
N LEU A 517 28.74 8.79 32.50
CA LEU A 517 27.91 8.82 33.72
C LEU A 517 27.23 10.18 33.92
N LYS A 518 28.01 11.28 33.84
CA LYS A 518 27.48 12.64 33.97
C LYS A 518 26.42 12.95 32.92
N SER A 519 26.60 12.48 31.68
CA SER A 519 25.64 12.70 30.58
C SER A 519 24.27 12.07 30.83
N PHE A 520 24.20 11.03 31.67
CA PHE A 520 22.97 10.32 32.02
C PHE A 520 22.34 10.79 33.33
N SER A 521 22.91 11.79 34.01
CA SER A 521 22.36 12.31 35.27
C SER A 521 20.90 12.74 35.13
N LEU A 522 20.08 12.35 36.12
CA LEU A 522 18.67 12.75 36.21
C LEU A 522 18.49 14.27 36.32
N LEU A 523 19.41 14.97 36.99
CA LEU A 523 19.38 16.43 37.17
C LEU A 523 19.75 17.20 35.89
N GLY A 524 20.28 16.50 34.88
CA GLY A 524 20.64 17.07 33.59
C GLY A 524 19.48 17.06 32.57
N PRO A 525 19.78 17.25 31.27
CA PRO A 525 18.78 17.24 30.19
C PRO A 525 18.22 15.83 29.89
N THR A 526 18.69 14.79 30.60
CA THR A 526 18.32 13.39 30.38
C THR A 526 16.82 13.14 30.32
N PRO A 527 15.98 13.65 31.26
CA PRO A 527 14.54 13.42 31.19
C PRO A 527 13.89 14.02 29.94
N PHE A 528 14.32 15.21 29.54
CA PHE A 528 13.82 15.88 28.35
C PHE A 528 14.18 15.09 27.08
N TYR A 529 15.44 14.65 26.96
CA TYR A 529 15.87 13.81 25.84
C TYR A 529 15.23 12.42 25.83
N ALA A 530 14.94 11.85 27.00
CA ALA A 530 14.18 10.61 27.11
C ALA A 530 12.74 10.78 26.60
N ALA A 531 12.08 11.89 26.95
CA ALA A 531 10.76 12.21 26.42
C ALA A 531 10.77 12.33 24.89
N LEU A 532 11.75 13.04 24.31
CA LEU A 532 11.94 13.12 22.86
C LEU A 532 12.21 11.75 22.23
N THR A 533 12.98 10.88 22.90
CA THR A 533 13.16 9.49 22.46
C THR A 533 11.83 8.73 22.45
N GLY A 534 10.94 8.98 23.41
CA GLY A 534 9.56 8.50 23.40
C GLY A 534 8.74 8.97 22.19
N VAL A 535 8.95 10.21 21.72
CA VAL A 535 8.35 10.72 20.48
C VAL A 535 8.85 9.91 19.28
N LEU A 536 10.16 9.65 19.18
CA LEU A 536 10.73 8.84 18.09
C LEU A 536 10.18 7.41 18.08
N LEU A 537 10.01 6.80 19.25
CA LEU A 537 9.37 5.48 19.40
C LEU A 537 7.93 5.49 18.89
N TRP A 538 7.16 6.55 19.18
CA TRP A 538 5.82 6.73 18.64
C TRP A 538 5.82 7.00 17.12
N SER A 539 6.69 7.86 16.60
CA SER A 539 6.75 8.14 15.16
C SER A 539 7.10 6.89 14.35
N SER A 540 8.03 6.07 14.85
CA SER A 540 8.34 4.79 14.21
C SER A 540 7.17 3.81 14.22
N SER A 541 6.26 3.90 15.20
CA SER A 541 5.06 3.06 15.25
C SER A 541 4.01 3.43 14.24
N LEU A 542 3.86 4.72 14.02
CA LEU A 542 3.01 5.25 12.96
C LEU A 542 3.45 4.74 11.59
N ILE A 543 4.76 4.80 11.31
CA ILE A 543 5.33 4.35 10.02
C ILE A 543 5.21 2.82 9.86
N ALA A 544 5.43 2.06 10.94
CA ALA A 544 5.23 0.60 10.93
C ALA A 544 3.76 0.23 10.64
N GLY A 545 2.81 0.88 11.32
CA GLY A 545 1.37 0.68 11.10
C GLY A 545 0.93 1.09 9.69
N TRP A 546 1.47 2.19 9.16
CA TRP A 546 1.25 2.60 7.78
C TRP A 546 1.72 1.52 6.78
N ALA A 547 2.92 0.98 6.98
CA ALA A 547 3.49 -0.04 6.08
C ALA A 547 2.71 -1.36 6.13
N ASP A 548 2.23 -1.77 7.31
CA ASP A 548 1.37 -2.95 7.45
C ASP A 548 0.06 -2.76 6.68
N ASN A 549 -0.65 -1.65 6.93
CA ASN A 549 -1.89 -1.33 6.25
C ASN A 549 -1.71 -1.25 4.73
N TRP A 550 -0.65 -0.59 4.26
CA TRP A 550 -0.32 -0.51 2.84
C TRP A 550 -0.13 -1.90 2.22
N PHE A 551 0.54 -2.83 2.93
CA PHE A 551 0.75 -4.20 2.49
C PHE A 551 -0.56 -5.01 2.41
N VAL A 552 -1.53 -4.72 3.29
CA VAL A 552 -2.87 -5.34 3.28
C VAL A 552 -3.74 -4.75 2.16
N LEU A 553 -3.82 -3.42 2.09
CA LEU A 553 -4.66 -2.67 1.17
C LEU A 553 -4.38 -3.06 -0.29
N HIS A 554 -3.10 -3.09 -0.66
CA HIS A 554 -2.66 -3.45 -2.00
C HIS A 554 -2.54 -4.96 -2.22
N ARG A 555 -2.99 -5.78 -1.26
CA ARG A 555 -2.91 -7.24 -1.29
C ARG A 555 -1.55 -7.74 -1.75
N VAL A 556 -0.48 -7.14 -1.24
CA VAL A 556 0.90 -7.42 -1.67
C VAL A 556 1.28 -8.88 -1.45
N ALA A 557 0.72 -9.52 -0.42
CA ALA A 557 0.83 -10.96 -0.22
C ALA A 557 0.29 -11.77 -1.42
N ASP A 558 -0.89 -11.42 -1.94
CA ASP A 558 -1.47 -12.10 -3.09
C ASP A 558 -0.63 -11.85 -4.34
N ALA A 559 -0.21 -10.60 -4.56
CA ALA A 559 0.68 -10.25 -5.67
C ALA A 559 1.99 -11.06 -5.63
N LEU A 560 2.62 -11.23 -4.46
CA LEU A 560 3.83 -12.05 -4.29
C LEU A 560 3.56 -13.55 -4.49
N ALA A 561 2.43 -14.05 -3.99
CA ALA A 561 2.05 -15.47 -4.08
C ALA A 561 1.78 -15.89 -5.54
N TYR A 562 1.10 -15.03 -6.30
CA TYR A 562 0.73 -15.28 -7.69
C TYR A 562 1.73 -14.73 -8.71
N ASN A 563 2.82 -14.08 -8.27
CA ASN A 563 3.84 -13.57 -9.19
C ASN A 563 4.47 -14.72 -9.98
N ARG A 564 4.33 -14.64 -11.31
CA ARG A 564 4.84 -15.61 -12.29
C ARG A 564 6.31 -15.98 -12.04
N ARG A 565 7.20 -15.00 -11.86
CA ARG A 565 8.63 -15.25 -11.69
C ARG A 565 8.95 -15.91 -10.35
N LEU A 566 8.24 -15.54 -9.28
CA LEU A 566 8.41 -16.18 -7.97
C LEU A 566 7.94 -17.63 -8.01
N ARG A 567 6.81 -17.92 -8.65
CA ARG A 567 6.30 -19.29 -8.81
C ARG A 567 7.21 -20.16 -9.68
N MET A 568 7.79 -19.62 -10.75
CA MET A 568 8.75 -20.36 -11.60
C MET A 568 10.09 -20.65 -10.87
N THR A 569 10.52 -19.77 -9.96
CA THR A 569 11.81 -19.92 -9.27
C THR A 569 11.72 -20.75 -7.98
N LEU A 570 10.70 -20.48 -7.16
CA LEU A 570 10.52 -21.08 -5.83
C LEU A 570 9.43 -22.17 -5.81
N GLY A 571 8.64 -22.31 -6.88
CA GLY A 571 7.45 -23.14 -6.91
C GLY A 571 6.25 -22.46 -6.22
N VAL A 572 5.04 -22.99 -6.45
CA VAL A 572 3.79 -22.46 -5.87
C VAL A 572 3.85 -22.39 -4.34
N ARG A 573 4.29 -23.49 -3.71
CA ARG A 573 4.44 -23.56 -2.25
C ARG A 573 5.50 -22.60 -1.71
N GLY A 574 6.57 -22.35 -2.48
CA GLY A 574 7.64 -21.43 -2.09
C GLY A 574 7.22 -19.96 -2.17
N ALA A 575 6.53 -19.56 -3.24
CA ALA A 575 5.96 -18.23 -3.39
C ALA A 575 4.92 -17.93 -2.30
N ALA A 576 4.04 -18.89 -1.97
CA ALA A 576 3.06 -18.74 -0.90
C ALA A 576 3.71 -18.59 0.50
N ARG A 577 4.78 -19.35 0.79
CA ARG A 577 5.54 -19.19 2.06
C ARG A 577 6.22 -17.83 2.14
N LEU A 578 6.82 -17.36 1.05
CA LEU A 578 7.45 -16.04 1.00
C LEU A 578 6.41 -14.94 1.22
N ALA A 579 5.28 -14.99 0.52
CA ALA A 579 4.18 -14.05 0.69
C ALA A 579 3.68 -14.00 2.15
N LYS A 580 3.48 -15.18 2.77
CA LYS A 580 3.08 -15.29 4.18
C LYS A 580 4.15 -14.72 5.11
N ALA A 581 5.42 -14.98 4.86
CA ALA A 581 6.54 -14.46 5.64
C ALA A 581 6.68 -12.93 5.51
N CYS A 582 6.49 -12.36 4.32
CA CYS A 582 6.48 -10.91 4.13
C CYS A 582 5.31 -10.27 4.88
N ARG A 583 4.10 -10.84 4.76
CA ARG A 583 2.91 -10.35 5.48
C ARG A 583 3.09 -10.34 6.99
N SER A 584 3.70 -11.38 7.55
CA SER A 584 3.88 -11.48 9.01
C SER A 584 5.00 -10.61 9.57
N ASN A 585 5.94 -10.14 8.73
CA ASN A 585 7.14 -9.43 9.19
C ASN A 585 7.25 -7.97 8.70
N VAL A 586 6.46 -7.53 7.71
CA VAL A 586 6.61 -6.19 7.10
C VAL A 586 6.55 -5.06 8.12
N ALA A 587 5.54 -5.05 9.01
CA ALA A 587 5.38 -4.03 10.04
C ALA A 587 6.60 -3.99 10.99
N GLY A 588 7.05 -5.17 11.42
CA GLY A 588 8.20 -5.31 12.32
C GLY A 588 9.52 -4.90 11.65
N VAL A 589 9.73 -5.26 10.39
CA VAL A 589 10.93 -4.90 9.63
C VAL A 589 10.99 -3.39 9.40
N VAL A 590 9.90 -2.80 8.87
CA VAL A 590 9.84 -1.36 8.57
C VAL A 590 9.94 -0.55 9.87
N GLY A 591 9.26 -0.95 10.93
CA GLY A 591 9.34 -0.29 12.23
C GLY A 591 10.77 -0.32 12.82
N ASN A 592 11.43 -1.48 12.82
CA ASN A 592 12.79 -1.58 13.39
C ASN A 592 13.84 -0.81 12.56
N ILE A 593 13.73 -0.82 11.23
CA ILE A 593 14.62 -0.03 10.36
C ILE A 593 14.40 1.46 10.61
N THR A 594 13.14 1.90 10.59
CA THR A 594 12.77 3.30 10.79
C THR A 594 13.24 3.80 12.15
N LEU A 595 12.96 3.07 13.23
CA LEU A 595 13.43 3.43 14.56
C LEU A 595 14.95 3.50 14.61
N GLY A 596 15.66 2.48 14.12
CA GLY A 596 17.12 2.43 14.15
C GLY A 596 17.73 3.66 13.47
N LEU A 597 17.26 3.97 12.26
CA LEU A 597 17.70 5.16 11.52
C LEU A 597 17.32 6.46 12.23
N MET A 598 16.11 6.58 12.80
CA MET A 598 15.71 7.77 13.54
C MET A 598 16.57 8.02 14.77
N LEU A 599 16.93 6.96 15.53
CA LEU A 599 17.77 7.10 16.72
C LEU A 599 19.22 7.52 16.40
N GLY A 600 19.71 7.26 15.18
CA GLY A 600 21.04 7.72 14.74
C GLY A 600 21.01 9.08 14.04
N LEU A 601 20.12 9.25 13.07
CA LEU A 601 20.12 10.37 12.14
C LEU A 601 19.42 11.62 12.67
N VAL A 602 18.32 11.47 13.43
CA VAL A 602 17.58 12.64 13.96
C VAL A 602 18.45 13.47 14.92
N PRO A 603 19.24 12.87 15.84
CA PRO A 603 20.24 13.60 16.62
C PRO A 603 21.23 14.40 15.77
N ALA A 604 21.80 13.78 14.73
CA ALA A 604 22.77 14.43 13.86
C ALA A 604 22.15 15.62 13.10
N ILE A 605 20.92 15.47 12.61
CA ILE A 605 20.18 16.55 11.93
C ILE A 605 19.82 17.66 12.92
N LEU A 606 19.18 17.35 14.06
CA LEU A 606 18.73 18.38 15.00
C LEU A 606 19.89 19.14 15.63
N THR A 607 20.99 18.46 15.94
CA THR A 607 22.21 19.10 16.46
C THR A 607 22.85 20.02 15.41
N ALA A 608 22.73 19.69 14.12
CA ALA A 608 23.24 20.55 13.05
C ALA A 608 22.39 21.81 12.82
N PHE A 609 21.07 21.77 13.06
CA PHE A 609 20.14 22.84 12.67
C PHE A 609 19.47 23.60 13.82
N ALA A 610 19.34 23.02 15.02
CA ALA A 610 18.47 23.56 16.06
C ALA A 610 19.09 23.59 17.46
N PHE A 611 19.33 22.42 18.07
CA PHE A 611 19.84 22.32 19.44
C PHE A 611 20.52 20.96 19.65
N SER A 612 21.47 20.89 20.59
CA SER A 612 22.12 19.64 20.95
C SER A 612 21.09 18.63 21.45
N PHE A 613 20.89 17.57 20.68
CA PHE A 613 19.94 16.51 21.00
C PHE A 613 20.67 15.16 21.02
N GLU A 614 20.62 14.48 22.15
CA GLU A 614 21.16 13.13 22.30
C GLU A 614 20.03 12.15 22.57
N VAL A 615 20.01 11.01 21.88
CA VAL A 615 19.05 9.95 22.17
C VAL A 615 19.36 9.31 23.52
N ARG A 616 18.35 9.27 24.40
CA ARG A 616 18.42 8.65 25.72
C ARG A 616 17.52 7.43 25.76
N HIS A 617 18.11 6.27 25.45
CA HIS A 617 17.41 5.00 25.39
C HIS A 617 17.82 4.06 26.54
N VAL A 618 16.85 3.65 27.37
CA VAL A 618 17.07 2.87 28.60
C VAL A 618 18.08 1.72 28.45
N THR A 619 17.93 0.85 27.45
CA THR A 619 18.79 -0.33 27.30
C THR A 619 20.21 0.01 26.86
N LEU A 620 20.37 0.99 25.96
CA LEU A 620 21.70 1.41 25.47
C LEU A 620 22.46 2.17 26.56
N SER A 621 21.74 3.00 27.32
CA SER A 621 22.29 3.73 28.46
C SER A 621 22.70 2.77 29.59
N ALA A 622 21.88 1.77 29.91
CA ALA A 622 22.23 0.75 30.91
C ALA A 622 23.52 -0.02 30.54
N GLY A 623 23.66 -0.45 29.28
CA GLY A 623 24.88 -1.08 28.81
C GLY A 623 26.10 -0.15 28.85
N SER A 624 25.91 1.14 28.56
CA SER A 624 26.96 2.16 28.64
C SER A 624 27.43 2.41 30.08
N ILE A 625 26.50 2.41 31.06
CA ILE A 625 26.86 2.46 32.50
C ILE A 625 27.63 1.20 32.90
N GLY A 626 27.25 0.01 32.41
CA GLY A 626 27.98 -1.23 32.68
C GLY A 626 29.45 -1.16 32.23
N ILE A 627 29.71 -0.62 31.03
CA ILE A 627 31.09 -0.38 30.56
C ILE A 627 31.79 0.67 31.42
N ALA A 628 31.15 1.82 31.68
CA ALA A 628 31.75 2.89 32.49
C ALA A 628 32.11 2.43 33.90
N LEU A 629 31.25 1.64 34.55
CA LEU A 629 31.50 1.04 35.85
C LEU A 629 32.71 0.08 35.81
N GLY A 630 32.83 -0.71 34.73
CA GLY A 630 33.97 -1.62 34.55
C GLY A 630 35.31 -0.89 34.34
N VAL A 631 35.30 0.29 33.72
CA VAL A 631 36.50 1.14 33.54
C VAL A 631 36.91 1.81 34.85
N LEU A 632 35.94 2.33 35.61
CA LEU A 632 36.20 3.10 36.83
C LEU A 632 36.44 2.21 38.07
N GLY A 633 36.08 0.94 37.99
CA GLY A 633 36.27 -0.03 39.07
C GLY A 633 35.40 0.23 40.30
N GLU A 634 35.80 -0.34 41.44
CA GLU A 634 35.02 -0.29 42.69
C GLU A 634 34.80 1.13 43.21
N HIS A 635 35.74 2.05 42.97
CA HIS A 635 35.63 3.45 43.40
C HIS A 635 34.41 4.16 42.80
N ALA A 636 33.90 3.71 41.65
CA ALA A 636 32.72 4.30 41.04
C ALA A 636 31.43 4.15 41.87
N LEU A 637 31.37 3.18 42.80
CA LEU A 637 30.21 2.96 43.67
C LEU A 637 30.04 4.08 44.71
N GLU A 638 31.15 4.74 45.06
CA GLU A 638 31.19 5.89 45.98
C GLU A 638 30.86 7.20 45.26
N LEU A 639 30.95 7.22 43.92
CA LEU A 639 30.73 8.42 43.14
C LEU A 639 29.23 8.75 43.03
N PRO A 640 28.82 9.99 43.38
CA PRO A 640 27.41 10.40 43.26
C PRO A 640 26.92 10.40 41.81
N GLU A 641 27.80 10.58 40.84
CA GLU A 641 27.48 10.55 39.41
C GLU A 641 26.92 9.20 38.94
N LEU A 642 27.35 8.07 39.51
CA LEU A 642 26.80 6.76 39.18
C LEU A 642 25.32 6.68 39.58
N TRP A 643 24.99 7.06 40.81
CA TRP A 643 23.62 6.99 41.33
C TRP A 643 22.67 7.94 40.60
N TRP A 644 23.15 9.14 40.25
CA TRP A 644 22.40 10.06 39.38
C TRP A 644 22.19 9.51 37.96
N ALA A 645 23.18 8.78 37.41
CA ALA A 645 23.04 8.10 36.13
C ALA A 645 22.05 6.94 36.19
N VAL A 646 22.06 6.14 37.27
CA VAL A 646 21.08 5.05 37.49
C VAL A 646 19.66 5.61 37.62
N ALA A 647 19.48 6.68 38.40
CA ALA A 647 18.20 7.37 38.51
C ALA A 647 17.76 7.95 37.14
N GLY A 648 18.71 8.46 36.36
CA GLY A 648 18.51 8.90 35.00
C GLY A 648 18.02 7.77 34.08
N VAL A 649 18.64 6.60 34.10
CA VAL A 649 18.18 5.40 33.35
C VAL A 649 16.78 4.97 33.79
N GLY A 650 16.47 5.07 35.09
CA GLY A 650 15.11 4.86 35.60
C GLY A 650 14.10 5.82 34.97
N SER A 651 14.43 7.12 34.87
CA SER A 651 13.56 8.08 34.18
C SER A 651 13.44 7.80 32.68
N MET A 652 14.52 7.37 32.01
CA MET A 652 14.47 6.93 30.60
C MET A 652 13.49 5.77 30.41
N ALA A 653 13.49 4.77 31.31
CA ALA A 653 12.59 3.64 31.24
C ALA A 653 11.11 4.09 31.26
N ILE A 654 10.79 5.02 32.16
CA ILE A 654 9.43 5.54 32.34
C ILE A 654 9.04 6.44 31.17
N LEU A 655 9.87 7.44 30.84
CA LEU A 655 9.53 8.48 29.86
C LEU A 655 9.46 7.94 28.43
N ASN A 656 10.36 7.02 28.05
CA ASN A 656 10.33 6.41 26.72
C ASN A 656 8.99 5.71 26.45
N VAL A 657 8.46 5.00 27.45
CA VAL A 657 7.17 4.29 27.35
C VAL A 657 5.99 5.25 27.52
N ALA A 658 6.02 6.10 28.55
CA ALA A 658 4.89 6.97 28.90
C ALA A 658 4.60 8.01 27.82
N VAL A 659 5.62 8.67 27.25
CA VAL A 659 5.42 9.67 26.19
C VAL A 659 4.94 9.01 24.91
N SER A 660 5.55 7.88 24.52
CA SER A 660 5.11 7.13 23.34
C SER A 660 3.66 6.68 23.46
N PHE A 661 3.28 6.15 24.62
CA PHE A 661 1.91 5.77 24.93
C PHE A 661 0.94 6.96 24.95
N ALA A 662 1.32 8.07 25.57
CA ALA A 662 0.47 9.26 25.64
C ALA A 662 0.15 9.82 24.25
N LEU A 663 1.13 9.87 23.35
CA LEU A 663 0.95 10.30 21.96
C LEU A 663 0.10 9.30 21.17
N ALA A 664 0.35 8.00 21.35
CA ALA A 664 -0.43 6.93 20.75
C ALA A 664 -1.91 7.02 21.17
N PHE A 665 -2.18 7.17 22.46
CA PHE A 665 -3.52 7.32 23.02
C PHE A 665 -4.19 8.61 22.56
N TYR A 666 -3.46 9.73 22.55
CA TYR A 666 -3.97 11.01 22.06
C TYR A 666 -4.42 10.93 20.60
N MET A 667 -3.59 10.34 19.74
CA MET A 667 -3.90 10.13 18.32
C MET A 667 -5.13 9.22 18.15
N ALA A 668 -5.19 8.11 18.89
CA ALA A 668 -6.29 7.16 18.83
C ALA A 668 -7.64 7.76 19.29
N VAL A 669 -7.60 8.63 20.31
CA VAL A 669 -8.80 9.37 20.74
C VAL A 669 -9.22 10.40 19.68
N LYS A 670 -8.25 11.08 19.06
CA LYS A 670 -8.53 12.13 18.06
C LYS A 670 -9.10 11.55 16.76
N SER A 671 -8.74 10.33 16.37
CA SER A 671 -9.28 9.69 15.16
C SER A 671 -10.74 9.26 15.28
N ARG A 672 -11.32 9.21 16.48
CA ARG A 672 -12.67 8.67 16.74
C ARG A 672 -13.72 9.66 17.24
N ASP A 673 -13.40 10.94 17.21
CA ASP A 673 -14.29 12.06 17.58
C ASP A 673 -15.06 11.83 18.91
N LEU A 674 -14.39 11.22 19.90
CA LEU A 674 -15.00 10.90 21.19
C LEU A 674 -15.34 12.19 21.96
N ARG A 675 -16.55 12.25 22.54
CA ARG A 675 -16.95 13.35 23.42
C ARG A 675 -15.93 13.53 24.55
N ARG A 676 -15.57 14.79 24.85
CA ARG A 676 -14.55 15.14 25.87
C ARG A 676 -14.79 14.48 27.24
N ASN A 677 -16.04 14.25 27.61
CA ASN A 677 -16.39 13.59 28.88
C ASN A 677 -16.05 12.09 28.89
N ALA A 678 -16.22 11.38 27.76
CA ALA A 678 -15.84 9.98 27.63
C ALA A 678 -14.30 9.82 27.75
N VAL A 679 -13.54 10.70 27.10
CA VAL A 679 -12.07 10.72 27.18
C VAL A 679 -11.57 10.96 28.61
N ARG A 680 -12.22 11.87 29.36
CA ARG A 680 -11.89 12.11 30.78
C ARG A 680 -12.19 10.88 31.64
N SER A 681 -13.32 10.21 31.41
CA SER A 681 -13.68 8.97 32.11
C SER A 681 -12.66 7.86 31.85
N LEU A 682 -12.27 7.64 30.60
CA LEU A 682 -11.24 6.68 30.19
C LEU A 682 -9.88 6.97 30.84
N ARG A 683 -9.41 8.22 30.81
CA ARG A 683 -8.17 8.63 31.49
C ARG A 683 -8.26 8.41 33.00
N GLY A 684 -9.41 8.74 33.59
CA GLY A 684 -9.68 8.50 35.01
C GLY A 684 -9.62 7.02 35.37
N ALA A 685 -10.22 6.15 34.57
CA ALA A 685 -10.22 4.70 34.78
C ALA A 685 -8.81 4.09 34.67
N ILE A 686 -8.02 4.50 33.67
CA ILE A 686 -6.61 4.08 33.54
C ILE A 686 -5.82 4.51 34.78
N TRP A 687 -5.94 5.78 35.19
CA TRP A 687 -5.19 6.31 36.32
C TRP A 687 -5.60 5.67 37.65
N GLN A 688 -6.89 5.43 37.85
CA GLN A 688 -7.41 4.71 39.02
C GLN A 688 -6.87 3.28 39.07
N ARG A 689 -6.83 2.56 37.94
CA ARG A 689 -6.27 1.20 37.86
C ARG A 689 -4.78 1.20 38.20
N VAL A 690 -4.02 2.13 37.61
CA VAL A 690 -2.57 2.28 37.83
C VAL A 690 -2.25 2.58 39.30
N LEU A 691 -3.01 3.48 39.94
CA LEU A 691 -2.81 3.85 41.34
C LEU A 691 -3.25 2.78 42.33
N ARG A 692 -4.37 2.08 42.05
CA ARG A 692 -4.89 1.03 42.96
C ARG A 692 -4.12 -0.28 42.87
N HIS A 693 -3.56 -0.59 41.71
CA HIS A 693 -2.83 -1.84 41.46
C HIS A 693 -1.48 -1.60 40.75
N PRO A 694 -0.53 -0.87 41.37
CA PRO A 694 0.75 -0.54 40.74
C PRO A 694 1.58 -1.79 40.43
N LEU A 695 1.45 -2.85 41.24
CA LEU A 695 2.14 -4.12 41.03
C LEU A 695 1.63 -4.88 39.80
N GLU A 696 0.39 -4.65 39.35
CA GLU A 696 -0.15 -5.30 38.14
C GLU A 696 0.50 -4.79 36.84
N LEU A 697 1.07 -3.57 36.88
CA LEU A 697 1.83 -3.01 35.76
C LEU A 697 3.17 -3.68 35.54
N VAL A 698 3.71 -4.38 36.54
CA VAL A 698 5.02 -5.04 36.43
C VAL A 698 4.86 -6.55 36.53
N TRP A 699 3.92 -7.04 37.33
CA TRP A 699 3.74 -8.47 37.62
C TRP A 699 2.30 -8.93 37.36
N PRO A 700 2.08 -10.11 36.74
CA PRO A 700 0.72 -10.60 36.52
C PRO A 700 0.03 -10.99 37.84
N ALA A 701 -1.17 -10.45 38.09
CA ALA A 701 -2.05 -10.94 39.15
C ALA A 701 -2.27 -12.46 39.01
N LYS A 702 -2.51 -13.17 40.12
CA LYS A 702 -2.93 -14.58 40.05
C LYS A 702 -4.21 -14.60 39.20
N ALA A 703 -4.25 -15.43 38.16
CA ALA A 703 -5.52 -15.75 37.53
C ALA A 703 -6.47 -16.13 38.67
N ALA A 704 -7.55 -15.37 38.84
CA ALA A 704 -8.66 -15.85 39.63
C ALA A 704 -8.99 -17.20 39.00
N ARG A 705 -8.88 -18.28 39.79
CA ARG A 705 -9.53 -19.52 39.41
C ARG A 705 -10.99 -19.13 39.29
N GLU A 706 -11.48 -18.98 38.06
CA GLU A 706 -12.91 -19.09 37.80
C GLU A 706 -13.28 -20.45 38.40
N GLY A 707 -13.97 -20.37 39.53
CA GLY A 707 -14.58 -21.53 40.14
C GLY A 707 -15.54 -22.13 39.12
N GLN A 708 -15.47 -23.45 39.04
CA GLN A 708 -16.36 -24.39 38.34
C GLN A 708 -17.67 -23.84 37.79
#